data_AF-A0A1G4ARU3-F1
#
_entry.id   AF-A0A1G4ARU3-F1
#
_cell.length_a   1.000
_cell.length_b   1.000
_cell.length_c   1.000
_cell.angle_alpha   90.00
_cell.angle_beta   90.00
_cell.angle_gamma   90.00
#
_symmetry.space_group_name_H-M   'P 1'
#
loop_
_entity.id
_entity.type
_entity.pdbx_description
1 polymer ?
#
loop_
_entity_poly.entity_id
_entity_poly.type
_entity_poly.pdbx_seq_one_letter_code
_entity_poly.pdbx_strand_id
1 'polypeptide(L)'
;MSVKTPPIRDLLEVTEDLENGLTFLKNVSIPLKDSPLPIRANVYLPLTSDKTVRYPVLVTYGPYGKDIPYAKFYPKSFSEVAPGQRSKYSAWETPDPVFWTSQGYAIVRADERGLGQSPGLLDTMSRGTSECFFDVVEWAADQAWSNGKVGLLGISYYAGSQWRVAARRPKGLAAIIPWEGMSDYYRDRCRHGGIHSNKFIGFWWNRQVLVNQYGRKDRSKLDFPPDGPGARGQEDTIEGDLPEDVLVANRQDQTKDNESNRFRDDDYYASKEYKLEDIEVPVLSVANWGGILLHLRGNVQGYLGAGSQLKYLRFITGRHDLPFYYPEEVELQKSFLDAFLKGEDTVGWSTPGKVPPVTLTLRKGNVGFNDAEKEKAYPKREETAWPIPRTEYTKFYLAPDLGLTTNGSGQDSKTVSYKALGSLENPQVVSFTSAPFEQETEITGHVTAHLNVSVTPDNSGNETDIDLFVTLRHIDPSGEEVFYTGTAGDPVPLVKGWLRVSNRKVHEESPKHKSWLPYREYLSTDVQPVKAGEVYGVDVEIWPTNVVVDKGGKIVFEVSSGDTQGSGIFQHCSEVDRPASKFAGLNNIHFGQSLENYVTLPPKPTLNDLAALEKTELRSLRRNIQQALSDEATLSKYGVSIDEVKLHLPIKVGGFTDFSCSKEHLLNASEAVVGKASMPPAAPYFPIGYSGRPSSIVLSGTKITRPYGQYRDGESIGFGPSRALDYELEVACIIGKSTQLGDRVAVTDADEHIFGLVLLNDWSARDIQGLEMSPLGPMNGKSFGTSISPWVVTLEALEPFATQPPPKDIPTQSYLLDKKEKTSYSIALKAEILTGDGATMVCRAQLGWMYWTFRDLVAQQTINGCNLNTGDVLATGTVSGAGDDEHGCLLEMTKGGKVGWKTSNGQDRTYLLDGDGVRMSGQAGDGVGFGDCVGFIGAARPF
;
A
#
# COMPACT_ATOMS: atom_id res chain seq x y z
N MET A 1 30.61 32.36 11.29
CA MET A 1 31.25 32.94 12.49
C MET A 1 32.25 31.93 13.04
N SER A 2 33.37 32.36 13.63
CA SER A 2 34.32 31.44 14.26
C SER A 2 33.75 30.93 15.59
N VAL A 3 33.50 29.63 15.70
CA VAL A 3 33.07 28.98 16.96
C VAL A 3 34.18 29.14 18.00
N LYS A 4 33.81 29.56 19.22
CA LYS A 4 34.76 29.65 20.34
C LYS A 4 34.68 28.38 21.19
N THR A 5 35.82 27.77 21.48
CA THR A 5 35.90 26.55 22.30
C THR A 5 37.00 26.71 23.36
N PRO A 6 36.98 25.94 24.45
CA PRO A 6 38.17 25.73 25.26
C PRO A 6 39.26 25.02 24.43
N PRO A 7 40.52 24.97 24.91
CA PRO A 7 41.59 24.22 24.24
C PRO A 7 41.24 22.73 24.12
N ILE A 8 41.23 22.22 22.89
CA ILE A 8 40.90 20.82 22.59
C ILE A 8 41.99 19.89 23.15
N ARG A 9 41.57 18.79 23.80
CA ARG A 9 42.47 17.79 24.41
C ARG A 9 42.33 16.43 23.74
N ASP A 10 43.40 15.64 23.68
CA ASP A 10 43.26 14.21 23.41
C ASP A 10 42.98 13.47 24.73
N LEU A 11 41.93 12.66 24.75
CA LEU A 11 41.29 12.14 25.96
C LEU A 11 40.88 10.67 25.79
N LEU A 12 41.53 9.97 24.86
CA LEU A 12 41.25 8.55 24.61
C LEU A 12 41.50 7.72 25.87
N GLU A 13 40.45 7.06 26.35
CA GLU A 13 40.52 6.05 27.40
C GLU A 13 40.20 4.69 26.79
N VAL A 14 41.01 3.67 27.08
CA VAL A 14 40.81 2.30 26.58
C VAL A 14 40.58 1.37 27.77
N THR A 15 39.45 0.66 27.77
CA THR A 15 39.07 -0.29 28.82
C THR A 15 38.73 -1.64 28.20
N GLU A 16 39.33 -2.72 28.70
CA GLU A 16 38.90 -4.09 28.40
C GLU A 16 37.80 -4.51 29.38
N ASP A 17 36.60 -4.77 28.88
CA ASP A 17 35.45 -5.19 29.66
C ASP A 17 35.25 -6.70 29.50
N LEU A 18 35.98 -7.46 30.33
CA LEU A 18 35.95 -8.93 30.29
C LEU A 18 34.55 -9.50 30.59
N GLU A 19 33.74 -8.80 31.39
CA GLU A 19 32.38 -9.21 31.73
C GLU A 19 31.46 -9.18 30.51
N ASN A 20 31.58 -8.16 29.67
CA ASN A 20 30.73 -7.95 28.49
C ASN A 20 31.41 -8.38 27.17
N GLY A 21 32.64 -8.91 27.24
CA GLY A 21 33.36 -9.42 26.06
C GLY A 21 33.71 -8.36 25.02
N LEU A 22 34.01 -7.13 25.44
CA LEU A 22 34.33 -6.03 24.53
C LEU A 22 35.52 -5.18 24.99
N THR A 23 36.15 -4.48 24.04
CA THR A 23 37.08 -3.36 24.31
C THR A 23 36.34 -2.05 24.06
N PHE A 24 36.34 -1.16 25.05
CA PHE A 24 35.70 0.15 24.99
C PHE A 24 36.75 1.26 24.87
N LEU A 25 36.68 2.02 23.78
CA LEU A 25 37.49 3.22 23.54
C LEU A 25 36.58 4.44 23.73
N LYS A 26 36.76 5.16 24.82
CA LYS A 26 35.98 6.36 25.16
C LYS A 26 36.67 7.61 24.64
N ASN A 27 35.88 8.57 24.14
CA ASN A 27 36.31 9.91 23.72
C ASN A 27 37.30 9.97 22.55
N VAL A 28 37.25 8.99 21.63
CA VAL A 28 38.03 9.00 20.39
C VAL A 28 37.81 10.31 19.63
N SER A 29 38.89 10.98 19.24
CA SER A 29 38.86 12.15 18.35
C SER A 29 38.81 11.72 16.89
N ILE A 30 37.69 11.98 16.23
CA ILE A 30 37.56 11.81 14.79
C ILE A 30 37.94 13.14 14.12
N PRO A 31 39.02 13.19 13.33
CA PRO A 31 39.38 14.38 12.56
C PRO A 31 38.35 14.62 11.45
N LEU A 32 38.04 15.89 11.21
CA LEU A 32 37.16 16.31 10.12
C LEU A 32 37.99 16.94 8.99
N LYS A 33 37.51 16.86 7.75
CA LYS A 33 38.22 17.41 6.59
C LYS A 33 38.11 18.94 6.54
N ASP A 34 36.92 19.45 6.81
CA ASP A 34 36.57 20.87 6.64
C ASP A 34 36.47 21.63 7.99
N SER A 35 36.91 21.02 9.09
CA SER A 35 36.87 21.62 10.42
C SER A 35 38.11 21.25 11.25
N PRO A 36 38.76 22.21 11.94
CA PRO A 36 39.85 21.93 12.88
C PRO A 36 39.36 21.33 14.20
N LEU A 37 38.04 21.34 14.44
CA LEU A 37 37.41 20.78 15.64
C LEU A 37 37.02 19.31 15.38
N PRO A 38 37.37 18.36 16.28
CA PRO A 38 37.06 16.95 16.09
C PRO A 38 35.60 16.62 16.46
N ILE A 39 35.12 15.48 16.00
CA ILE A 39 33.96 14.81 16.57
C ILE A 39 34.43 13.83 17.65
N ARG A 40 33.70 13.76 18.77
CA ARG A 40 33.95 12.77 19.84
C ARG A 40 33.08 11.55 19.66
N ALA A 41 33.72 10.40 19.72
CA ALA A 41 33.05 9.12 19.62
C ALA A 41 33.47 8.15 20.73
N ASN A 42 32.57 7.23 20.99
CA ASN A 42 32.78 6.01 21.75
C ASN A 42 32.85 4.86 20.76
N VAL A 43 33.88 4.02 20.83
CA VAL A 43 34.06 2.86 19.95
C VAL A 43 34.05 1.58 20.80
N TYR A 44 33.22 0.63 20.42
CA TYR A 44 33.08 -0.67 21.06
C TYR A 44 33.54 -1.75 20.07
N LEU A 45 34.53 -2.53 20.46
CA LEU A 45 35.11 -3.60 19.64
C LEU A 45 34.90 -4.95 20.32
N PRO A 46 34.64 -6.04 19.58
CA PRO A 46 34.68 -7.38 20.16
C PRO A 46 36.04 -7.65 20.82
N LEU A 47 36.04 -8.24 22.01
CA LEU A 47 37.27 -8.58 22.71
C LEU A 47 37.94 -9.77 22.01
N THR A 48 39.13 -9.55 21.45
CA THR A 48 39.91 -10.58 20.76
C THR A 48 41.40 -10.40 21.01
N SER A 49 42.14 -11.52 21.08
CA SER A 49 43.60 -11.51 21.06
C SER A 49 44.16 -11.37 19.65
N ASP A 50 43.35 -11.63 18.62
CA ASP A 50 43.74 -11.55 17.22
C ASP A 50 43.48 -10.14 16.64
N LYS A 51 44.54 -9.35 16.56
CA LYS A 51 44.51 -7.98 16.00
C LYS A 51 44.37 -7.94 14.47
N THR A 52 44.33 -9.08 13.79
CA THR A 52 44.11 -9.18 12.33
C THR A 52 42.64 -9.22 11.95
N VAL A 53 41.75 -9.51 12.90
CA VAL A 53 40.31 -9.51 12.67
C VAL A 53 39.83 -8.10 12.30
N ARG A 54 38.90 -8.04 11.34
CA ARG A 54 38.28 -6.82 10.84
C ARG A 54 36.77 -6.99 10.95
N TYR A 55 36.09 -5.95 11.43
CA TYR A 55 34.67 -6.00 11.73
C TYR A 55 33.87 -5.07 10.81
N PRO A 56 32.67 -5.48 10.39
CA PRO A 56 31.68 -4.51 9.94
C PRO A 56 31.37 -3.51 11.05
N VAL A 57 31.03 -2.27 10.68
CA VAL A 57 30.87 -1.18 11.64
C VAL A 57 29.44 -0.64 11.64
N LEU A 58 28.81 -0.53 12.79
CA LEU A 58 27.57 0.24 12.94
C LEU A 58 27.88 1.62 13.51
N VAL A 59 27.35 2.66 12.88
CA VAL A 59 27.60 4.06 13.28
C VAL A 59 26.29 4.73 13.67
N THR A 60 26.32 5.42 14.82
CA THR A 60 25.29 6.38 15.24
C THR A 60 25.92 7.75 15.47
N TYR A 61 25.24 8.80 15.02
CA TYR A 61 25.66 10.19 15.14
C TYR A 61 24.45 11.07 15.43
N GLY A 62 24.45 11.76 16.57
CA GLY A 62 23.26 12.51 17.00
C GLY A 62 23.42 13.27 18.32
N PRO A 63 22.33 13.89 18.81
CA PRO A 63 22.42 14.94 19.81
C PRO A 63 22.18 14.49 21.25
N TYR A 64 21.88 13.21 21.48
CA TYR A 64 21.40 12.73 22.78
C TYR A 64 22.49 12.37 23.77
N GLY A 65 23.77 12.57 23.42
CA GLY A 65 24.89 12.31 24.32
C GLY A 65 25.32 10.86 24.30
N LYS A 66 26.49 10.59 23.73
CA LYS A 66 27.08 9.26 23.61
C LYS A 66 27.42 8.61 24.96
N ASP A 67 27.39 9.35 26.05
CA ASP A 67 27.73 8.87 27.40
C ASP A 67 26.50 8.77 28.32
N ILE A 68 25.29 9.07 27.83
CA ILE A 68 24.08 9.03 28.64
C ILE A 68 23.50 7.60 28.69
N PRO A 69 23.46 6.94 29.85
CA PRO A 69 22.89 5.59 29.94
C PRO A 69 21.38 5.62 29.79
N TYR A 70 20.81 4.70 29.00
CA TYR A 70 19.36 4.57 28.82
C TYR A 70 18.64 4.40 30.18
N ALA A 71 19.19 3.58 31.07
CA ALA A 71 18.68 3.37 32.43
C ALA A 71 18.52 4.66 33.26
N LYS A 72 19.23 5.74 32.90
CA LYS A 72 19.10 7.08 33.51
C LYS A 72 18.23 7.99 32.65
N PHE A 73 18.38 7.93 31.33
CA PHE A 73 17.64 8.76 30.38
C PHE A 73 16.13 8.53 30.43
N TYR A 74 15.68 7.28 30.49
CA TYR A 74 14.26 6.96 30.65
C TYR A 74 14.07 5.61 31.39
N PRO A 75 14.18 5.60 32.72
CA PRO A 75 14.23 4.37 33.52
C PRO A 75 13.02 3.46 33.33
N LYS A 76 11.81 4.06 33.22
CA LYS A 76 10.57 3.30 33.00
C LYS A 76 10.65 2.49 31.71
N SER A 77 10.98 3.13 30.60
CA SER A 77 11.10 2.42 29.32
C SER A 77 12.24 1.42 29.31
N PHE A 78 13.41 1.76 29.86
CA PHE A 78 14.54 0.83 29.95
C PHE A 78 14.18 -0.48 30.67
N SER A 79 13.27 -0.44 31.65
CA SER A 79 12.81 -1.65 32.34
C SER A 79 11.99 -2.61 31.45
N GLU A 80 11.42 -2.10 30.35
CA GLU A 80 10.60 -2.83 29.38
C GLU A 80 11.42 -3.32 28.17
N VAL A 81 12.63 -2.79 27.95
CA VAL A 81 13.53 -3.25 26.88
C VAL A 81 13.86 -4.73 27.07
N ALA A 82 13.90 -5.47 25.97
CA ALA A 82 14.19 -6.90 25.97
C ALA A 82 15.50 -7.20 26.72
N PRO A 83 15.57 -8.23 27.61
CA PRO A 83 16.74 -8.50 28.43
C PRO A 83 18.06 -8.60 27.64
N GLY A 84 18.06 -9.19 26.45
CA GLY A 84 19.25 -9.33 25.60
C GLY A 84 19.72 -8.05 24.92
N GLN A 85 18.95 -6.95 25.02
CA GLN A 85 19.27 -5.62 24.49
C GLN A 85 19.54 -4.61 25.62
N ARG A 86 19.72 -5.07 26.87
CA ARG A 86 19.99 -4.23 28.03
C ARG A 86 21.38 -4.48 28.57
N SER A 87 22.19 -3.43 28.58
CA SER A 87 23.53 -3.40 29.17
C SER A 87 23.80 -2.07 29.84
N LYS A 88 24.95 -1.97 30.54
CA LYS A 88 25.43 -0.69 31.08
C LYS A 88 25.82 0.31 29.98
N TYR A 89 25.96 -0.14 28.73
CA TYR A 89 26.31 0.69 27.58
C TYR A 89 25.11 1.09 26.72
N SER A 90 23.92 0.55 26.98
CA SER A 90 22.71 0.91 26.23
C SER A 90 22.44 2.42 26.33
N ALA A 91 22.13 3.05 25.20
CA ALA A 91 21.71 4.44 25.13
C ALA A 91 20.41 4.55 24.32
N TRP A 92 19.63 5.58 24.64
CA TRP A 92 18.33 5.85 24.01
C TRP A 92 18.45 5.84 22.49
N GLU A 93 17.54 5.11 21.81
CA GLU A 93 17.42 5.03 20.34
C GLU A 93 18.64 4.47 19.57
N THR A 94 19.57 3.80 20.23
CA THR A 94 20.78 3.25 19.61
C THR A 94 20.89 1.73 19.80
N PRO A 95 21.56 1.01 18.88
CA PRO A 95 21.88 -0.41 19.07
C PRO A 95 22.69 -0.64 20.35
N ASP A 96 22.37 -1.70 21.10
CA ASP A 96 23.11 -2.06 22.31
C ASP A 96 24.52 -2.58 21.97
N PRO A 97 25.60 -1.94 22.46
CA PRO A 97 26.95 -2.34 22.07
C PRO A 97 27.30 -3.78 22.46
N VAL A 98 26.85 -4.28 23.61
CA VAL A 98 27.19 -5.63 24.10
C VAL A 98 26.60 -6.69 23.18
N PHE A 99 25.33 -6.53 22.81
CA PHE A 99 24.70 -7.44 21.85
C PHE A 99 25.45 -7.42 20.52
N TRP A 100 25.63 -6.27 19.88
CA TRP A 100 26.17 -6.22 18.53
C TRP A 100 27.66 -6.60 18.46
N THR A 101 28.47 -6.32 19.48
CA THR A 101 29.85 -6.83 19.53
C THR A 101 29.89 -8.35 19.67
N SER A 102 28.93 -8.96 20.39
CA SER A 102 28.80 -10.42 20.45
C SER A 102 28.43 -11.04 19.09
N GLN A 103 27.80 -10.25 18.21
CA GLN A 103 27.47 -10.63 16.84
C GLN A 103 28.60 -10.31 15.84
N GLY A 104 29.77 -9.90 16.31
CA GLY A 104 30.95 -9.62 15.47
C GLY A 104 30.89 -8.27 14.75
N TYR A 105 30.20 -7.27 15.30
CA TYR A 105 30.22 -5.89 14.81
C TYR A 105 31.09 -5.00 15.70
N ALA A 106 31.73 -4.00 15.10
CA ALA A 106 32.24 -2.84 15.82
C ALA A 106 31.15 -1.76 15.87
N ILE A 107 31.05 -1.01 16.97
CA ILE A 107 30.05 0.05 17.16
C ILE A 107 30.75 1.39 17.38
N VAL A 108 30.37 2.40 16.61
CA VAL A 108 30.81 3.78 16.78
C VAL A 108 29.59 4.63 17.16
N ARG A 109 29.62 5.21 18.35
CA ARG A 109 28.59 6.14 18.83
C ARG A 109 29.20 7.52 19.02
N ALA A 110 28.79 8.46 18.18
CA ALA A 110 29.38 9.79 18.10
C ALA A 110 28.41 10.89 18.52
N ASP A 111 28.91 11.87 19.26
CA ASP A 111 28.18 13.09 19.56
C ASP A 111 28.19 14.01 18.34
N GLU A 112 27.03 14.55 17.99
CA GLU A 112 26.93 15.57 16.96
C GLU A 112 27.72 16.84 17.32
N ARG A 113 28.28 17.54 16.32
CA ARG A 113 29.01 18.81 16.54
C ARG A 113 28.24 19.78 17.45
N GLY A 114 28.95 20.35 18.43
CA GLY A 114 28.38 21.29 19.41
C GLY A 114 27.59 20.64 20.55
N LEU A 115 27.55 19.31 20.64
CA LEU A 115 26.80 18.54 21.64
C LEU A 115 27.72 17.55 22.37
N GLY A 116 27.31 17.17 23.59
CA GLY A 116 28.04 16.21 24.41
C GLY A 116 29.50 16.60 24.56
N GLN A 117 30.41 15.74 24.11
CA GLN A 117 31.84 16.03 24.13
C GLN A 117 32.37 16.61 22.80
N SER A 118 31.55 16.70 21.75
CA SER A 118 31.94 17.24 20.45
C SER A 118 31.88 18.78 20.44
N PRO A 119 33.02 19.49 20.30
CA PRO A 119 33.02 20.94 20.09
C PRO A 119 32.33 21.32 18.77
N GLY A 120 31.87 22.56 18.66
CA GLY A 120 31.30 23.08 17.41
C GLY A 120 30.08 23.98 17.61
N LEU A 121 29.45 24.31 16.49
CA LEU A 121 28.18 25.02 16.44
C LEU A 121 27.02 24.02 16.56
N LEU A 122 26.22 24.16 17.61
CA LEU A 122 24.96 23.43 17.82
C LEU A 122 23.93 23.91 16.80
N ASP A 123 23.68 23.11 15.76
CA ASP A 123 22.72 23.40 14.70
C ASP A 123 22.22 22.06 14.14
N THR A 124 21.28 21.44 14.86
CA THR A 124 20.86 20.07 14.59
C THR A 124 20.13 19.94 13.26
N MET A 125 20.27 18.79 12.59
CA MET A 125 19.72 18.54 11.25
C MET A 125 20.09 19.64 10.24
N SER A 126 21.32 20.14 10.28
CA SER A 126 21.85 21.14 9.34
C SER A 126 22.69 20.50 8.25
N ARG A 127 23.13 21.31 7.28
CA ARG A 127 24.16 20.89 6.33
C ARG A 127 25.46 20.52 7.04
N GLY A 128 25.87 21.34 8.00
CA GLY A 128 27.11 21.15 8.74
C GLY A 128 27.14 19.86 9.57
N THR A 129 26.01 19.44 10.13
CA THR A 129 25.95 18.16 10.85
C THR A 129 26.05 16.97 9.90
N SER A 130 25.44 17.07 8.70
CA SER A 130 25.59 16.07 7.65
C SER A 130 27.03 15.99 7.11
N GLU A 131 27.77 17.10 7.04
CA GLU A 131 29.21 17.14 6.67
C GLU A 131 30.07 16.40 7.69
N CYS A 132 29.86 16.66 8.98
CA CYS A 132 30.54 15.91 10.02
C CYS A 132 30.17 14.42 10.00
N PHE A 133 28.91 14.07 9.79
CA PHE A 133 28.50 12.65 9.76
C PHE A 133 29.12 11.91 8.56
N PHE A 134 29.24 12.56 7.40
CA PHE A 134 29.95 12.02 6.24
C PHE A 134 31.38 11.61 6.61
N ASP A 135 32.13 12.50 7.25
CA ASP A 135 33.51 12.24 7.68
C ASP A 135 33.59 11.16 8.76
N VAL A 136 32.63 11.10 9.69
CA VAL A 136 32.55 10.04 10.71
C VAL A 136 32.37 8.66 10.08
N VAL A 137 31.53 8.55 9.04
CA VAL A 137 31.33 7.29 8.31
C VAL A 137 32.61 6.86 7.60
N GLU A 138 33.25 7.76 6.86
CA GLU A 138 34.49 7.42 6.13
C GLU A 138 35.63 7.09 7.09
N TRP A 139 35.77 7.84 8.18
CA TRP A 139 36.75 7.54 9.22
C TRP A 139 36.54 6.15 9.81
N ALA A 140 35.29 5.79 10.13
CA ALA A 140 34.96 4.47 10.67
C ALA A 140 35.26 3.34 9.67
N ALA A 141 35.04 3.58 8.37
CA ALA A 141 35.38 2.62 7.31
C ALA A 141 36.90 2.40 7.17
N ASP A 142 37.70 3.45 7.38
CA ASP A 142 39.15 3.42 7.16
C ASP A 142 39.96 2.92 8.39
N GLN A 143 39.31 2.60 9.52
CA GLN A 143 40.03 2.14 10.71
C GLN A 143 40.64 0.75 10.54
N ALA A 144 41.77 0.51 11.21
CA ALA A 144 42.48 -0.75 11.16
C ALA A 144 41.69 -1.95 11.72
N TRP A 145 40.62 -1.74 12.48
CA TRP A 145 39.72 -2.79 12.96
C TRP A 145 38.47 -2.94 12.10
N SER A 146 38.28 -2.11 11.08
CA SER A 146 37.13 -2.11 10.19
C SER A 146 37.36 -2.99 8.97
N ASN A 147 36.31 -3.66 8.48
CA ASN A 147 36.35 -4.37 7.20
C ASN A 147 36.04 -3.45 5.99
N GLY A 148 35.91 -2.14 6.23
CA GLY A 148 35.59 -1.14 5.21
C GLY A 148 34.10 -0.96 4.95
N LYS A 149 33.20 -1.75 5.58
CA LYS A 149 31.75 -1.65 5.41
C LYS A 149 31.08 -1.10 6.66
N VAL A 150 30.34 -0.01 6.47
CA VAL A 150 29.61 0.71 7.50
C VAL A 150 28.11 0.58 7.26
N GLY A 151 27.36 0.28 8.32
CA GLY A 151 25.91 0.34 8.34
C GLY A 151 25.44 1.41 9.31
N LEU A 152 24.29 2.02 9.00
CA LEU A 152 23.65 2.96 9.91
C LEU A 152 22.38 2.34 10.47
N LEU A 153 22.19 2.46 11.78
CA LEU A 153 21.08 1.88 12.51
C LEU A 153 20.76 2.76 13.72
N GLY A 154 19.50 3.11 13.88
CA GLY A 154 19.02 3.91 15.01
C GLY A 154 17.60 4.41 14.77
N ILE A 155 17.01 4.98 15.82
CA ILE A 155 15.62 5.44 15.83
C ILE A 155 15.54 6.98 15.72
N SER A 156 14.41 7.53 15.26
CA SER A 156 14.08 8.97 15.30
C SER A 156 15.12 9.87 14.66
N TYR A 157 15.88 10.61 15.47
CA TYR A 157 16.94 11.50 14.98
C TYR A 157 18.05 10.71 14.31
N TYR A 158 18.45 9.58 14.92
CA TYR A 158 19.45 8.69 14.34
C TYR A 158 18.95 7.99 13.08
N ALA A 159 17.64 7.91 12.84
CA ALA A 159 17.08 7.44 11.58
C ALA A 159 17.02 8.56 10.54
N GLY A 160 16.55 9.75 10.92
CA GLY A 160 16.45 10.90 10.03
C GLY A 160 17.80 11.41 9.51
N SER A 161 18.85 11.31 10.32
CA SER A 161 20.22 11.66 9.90
C SER A 161 20.80 10.67 8.87
N GLN A 162 20.33 9.41 8.84
CA GLN A 162 20.77 8.40 7.87
C GLN A 162 20.38 8.80 6.45
N TRP A 163 19.12 9.20 6.24
CA TRP A 163 18.65 9.63 4.93
C TRP A 163 19.54 10.74 4.35
N ARG A 164 19.91 11.70 5.19
CA ARG A 164 20.73 12.86 4.82
C ARG A 164 22.15 12.49 4.47
N VAL A 165 22.82 11.71 5.32
CA VAL A 165 24.22 11.34 5.06
C VAL A 165 24.32 10.33 3.93
N ALA A 166 23.36 9.41 3.79
CA ALA A 166 23.35 8.42 2.71
C ALA A 166 23.20 9.07 1.34
N ALA A 167 22.40 10.14 1.22
CA ALA A 167 22.26 10.91 -0.02
C ALA A 167 23.59 11.54 -0.47
N ARG A 168 24.56 11.66 0.43
CA ARG A 168 25.90 12.18 0.14
C ARG A 168 26.92 11.12 -0.23
N ARG A 169 26.55 9.84 -0.14
CA ARG A 169 27.36 8.70 -0.60
C ARG A 169 28.78 8.64 0.02
N PRO A 170 28.93 8.70 1.35
CA PRO A 170 30.24 8.53 1.98
C PRO A 170 30.85 7.18 1.62
N LYS A 171 32.17 7.17 1.41
CA LYS A 171 32.92 5.94 1.17
C LYS A 171 32.73 4.97 2.34
N GLY A 172 32.50 3.70 2.01
CA GLY A 172 32.34 2.61 2.97
C GLY A 172 30.92 2.43 3.50
N LEU A 173 29.99 3.37 3.29
CA LEU A 173 28.58 3.13 3.63
C LEU A 173 28.00 2.02 2.75
N ALA A 174 27.51 0.97 3.38
CA ALA A 174 27.08 -0.27 2.73
C ALA A 174 25.58 -0.54 2.90
N ALA A 175 24.92 -0.03 3.94
CA ALA A 175 23.47 -0.17 4.14
C ALA A 175 22.94 0.84 5.19
N ILE A 176 21.63 1.15 5.13
CA ILE A 176 20.95 1.96 6.15
C ILE A 176 19.65 1.30 6.62
N ILE A 177 19.37 1.43 7.92
CA ILE A 177 18.09 1.05 8.56
C ILE A 177 17.52 2.26 9.29
N PRO A 178 16.83 3.17 8.57
CA PRO A 178 16.09 4.25 9.18
C PRO A 178 14.83 3.71 9.86
N TRP A 179 14.91 3.51 11.18
CA TRP A 179 13.80 3.05 12.01
C TRP A 179 13.01 4.23 12.55
N GLU A 180 11.77 4.44 12.10
CA GLU A 180 10.97 5.60 12.48
C GLU A 180 11.73 6.94 12.34
N GLY A 181 12.08 7.33 11.12
CA GLY A 181 12.87 8.53 10.81
C GLY A 181 12.22 9.47 9.80
N MET A 182 12.22 10.77 10.10
CA MET A 182 11.78 11.81 9.17
C MET A 182 12.71 11.88 7.95
N SER A 183 12.15 11.95 6.74
CA SER A 183 12.92 12.13 5.50
C SER A 183 12.75 13.53 4.90
N ASP A 184 11.78 14.29 5.38
CA ASP A 184 11.53 15.68 5.04
C ASP A 184 11.48 16.51 6.32
N TYR A 185 12.54 17.30 6.54
CA TYR A 185 12.69 18.10 7.76
C TYR A 185 11.53 19.09 7.96
N TYR A 186 10.97 19.62 6.87
CA TYR A 186 9.88 20.56 6.92
C TYR A 186 8.55 19.84 7.16
N ARG A 187 8.18 18.92 6.26
CA ARG A 187 6.81 18.35 6.20
C ARG A 187 6.51 17.29 7.23
N ASP A 188 7.52 16.57 7.71
CA ASP A 188 7.32 15.46 8.65
C ASP A 188 7.47 15.87 10.11
N ARG A 189 8.09 17.04 10.36
CA ARG A 189 8.58 17.41 11.70
C ARG A 189 8.22 18.82 12.12
N CYS A 190 8.50 19.81 11.29
CA CYS A 190 8.37 21.20 11.69
C CYS A 190 6.99 21.80 11.35
N ARG A 191 6.45 21.46 10.18
CA ARG A 191 5.23 22.04 9.64
C ARG A 191 4.37 21.01 8.92
N HIS A 192 3.30 20.55 9.57
CA HIS A 192 2.32 19.67 8.95
C HIS A 192 1.30 20.49 8.15
N GLY A 193 1.19 20.24 6.84
CA GLY A 193 0.31 21.04 5.97
C GLY A 193 0.67 22.54 5.92
N GLY A 194 1.88 22.92 6.34
CA GLY A 194 2.32 24.31 6.53
C GLY A 194 2.03 24.94 7.90
N ILE A 195 1.38 24.22 8.81
CA ILE A 195 1.05 24.68 10.17
C ILE A 195 2.20 24.34 11.11
N HIS A 196 2.67 25.29 11.93
CA HIS A 196 3.81 25.08 12.84
C HIS A 196 3.51 24.06 13.96
N SER A 197 4.22 22.93 13.96
CA SER A 197 4.19 21.93 15.04
C SER A 197 5.21 22.30 16.12
N ASN A 198 4.78 23.01 17.16
CA ASN A 198 5.68 23.72 18.06
C ASN A 198 5.93 23.00 19.40
N LYS A 199 4.94 22.30 19.96
CA LYS A 199 5.04 21.76 21.34
C LYS A 199 6.08 20.65 21.47
N PHE A 200 6.12 19.70 20.53
CA PHE A 200 7.08 18.59 20.56
C PHE A 200 8.51 19.12 20.40
N ILE A 201 8.74 20.00 19.42
CA ILE A 201 10.06 20.60 19.18
C ILE A 201 10.54 21.35 20.42
N GLY A 202 9.68 22.14 21.06
CA GLY A 202 10.01 22.82 22.32
C GLY A 202 10.36 21.85 23.45
N PHE A 203 9.59 20.78 23.62
CA PHE A 203 9.87 19.74 24.63
C PHE A 203 11.22 19.03 24.36
N TRP A 204 11.40 18.53 23.15
CA TRP A 204 12.58 17.79 22.71
C TRP A 204 13.85 18.64 22.80
N TRP A 205 13.80 19.86 22.27
CA TRP A 205 14.94 20.78 22.27
C TRP A 205 15.42 21.08 23.69
N ASN A 206 14.49 21.47 24.57
CA ASN A 206 14.84 21.92 25.91
C ASN A 206 15.21 20.78 26.88
N ARG A 207 14.71 19.55 26.68
CA ARG A 207 14.99 18.42 27.59
C ARG A 207 16.08 17.47 27.11
N GLN A 208 16.43 17.47 25.83
CA GLN A 208 17.36 16.50 25.27
C GLN A 208 18.54 17.14 24.54
N VAL A 209 18.34 18.27 23.85
CA VAL A 209 19.37 18.84 22.97
C VAL A 209 20.11 20.00 23.63
N LEU A 210 19.42 21.08 23.99
CA LEU A 210 20.02 22.29 24.55
C LEU A 210 20.79 22.01 25.84
N VAL A 211 20.24 21.11 26.67
CA VAL A 211 20.83 20.67 27.93
C VAL A 211 22.11 19.84 27.75
N ASN A 212 22.32 19.31 26.55
CA ASN A 212 23.51 18.57 26.17
C ASN A 212 24.50 19.44 25.36
N GLN A 213 24.29 20.75 25.26
CA GLN A 213 25.19 21.66 24.54
C GLN A 213 26.63 21.56 25.08
N TYR A 214 27.61 21.50 24.17
CA TYR A 214 29.04 21.49 24.50
C TYR A 214 29.47 22.75 25.25
N GLY A 215 30.21 22.59 26.33
CA GLY A 215 30.66 23.68 27.21
C GLY A 215 29.59 24.19 28.17
N ARG A 216 28.41 23.56 28.23
CA ARG A 216 27.40 23.91 29.25
C ARG A 216 27.89 23.50 30.63
N LYS A 217 27.76 24.41 31.59
CA LYS A 217 28.08 24.18 33.01
C LYS A 217 27.11 23.22 33.68
N ASP A 218 27.62 22.41 34.60
CA ASP A 218 26.87 21.53 35.51
C ASP A 218 25.93 20.54 34.79
N ARG A 219 26.31 20.09 33.59
CA ARG A 219 25.55 19.07 32.84
C ARG A 219 25.36 17.80 33.65
N SER A 220 26.38 17.39 34.39
CA SER A 220 26.36 16.19 35.23
C SER A 220 25.36 16.25 36.39
N LYS A 221 24.87 17.44 36.72
CA LYS A 221 23.95 17.70 37.84
C LYS A 221 22.51 17.92 37.38
N LEU A 222 22.22 17.80 36.08
CA LEU A 222 20.86 17.96 35.58
C LEU A 222 19.96 16.83 36.06
N ASP A 223 18.79 17.22 36.54
CA ASP A 223 17.71 16.32 36.89
C ASP A 223 16.42 16.77 36.20
N PHE A 224 15.56 15.81 35.90
CA PHE A 224 14.27 16.04 35.24
C PHE A 224 13.21 15.16 35.88
N PRO A 225 11.93 15.59 35.90
CA PRO A 225 10.82 14.76 36.36
C PRO A 225 10.87 13.37 35.71
N PRO A 226 10.67 12.26 36.45
CA PRO A 226 10.91 10.89 35.97
C PRO A 226 9.99 10.47 34.81
N ASP A 227 8.92 11.22 34.59
CA ASP A 227 8.03 11.19 33.45
C ASP A 227 8.74 11.63 32.16
N GLY A 228 8.97 10.65 31.29
CA GLY A 228 9.45 10.84 29.92
C GLY A 228 10.97 11.01 29.76
N PRO A 229 11.43 11.09 28.50
CA PRO A 229 12.83 11.19 28.16
C PRO A 229 13.46 12.51 28.61
N GLY A 230 14.76 12.48 28.91
CA GLY A 230 15.55 13.64 29.31
C GLY A 230 17.00 13.27 29.58
N ALA A 231 17.93 14.19 29.31
CA ALA A 231 19.39 13.98 29.35
C ALA A 231 19.99 13.78 30.77
N ARG A 232 19.42 12.85 31.57
CA ARG A 232 19.85 12.52 32.93
C ARG A 232 21.08 11.61 32.91
N GLY A 233 22.06 11.92 33.77
CA GLY A 233 23.27 11.08 33.92
C GLY A 233 24.35 11.33 32.87
N GLN A 234 24.30 12.47 32.18
CA GLN A 234 25.36 12.96 31.31
C GLN A 234 26.62 13.40 32.10
N GLU A 235 27.73 13.57 31.39
CA GLU A 235 28.99 14.06 31.96
C GLU A 235 29.19 15.56 31.68
N ASP A 236 29.97 16.23 32.53
CA ASP A 236 30.41 17.60 32.24
C ASP A 236 31.34 17.62 31.02
N THR A 237 31.45 18.79 30.38
CA THR A 237 32.31 18.93 29.20
C THR A 237 33.76 18.79 29.62
N ILE A 238 34.51 17.86 29.02
CA ILE A 238 35.85 17.50 29.52
C ILE A 238 36.84 18.66 29.37
N GLU A 239 36.69 19.49 28.33
CA GLU A 239 37.53 20.68 28.15
C GLU A 239 37.09 21.89 28.98
N GLY A 240 35.95 21.80 29.68
CA GLY A 240 35.45 22.82 30.61
C GLY A 240 34.30 23.68 30.07
N ASP A 241 33.82 24.56 30.95
CA ASP A 241 32.63 25.38 30.71
C ASP A 241 32.91 26.60 29.82
N LEU A 242 31.90 27.00 29.06
CA LEU A 242 31.86 28.22 28.27
C LEU A 242 30.96 29.28 28.95
N PRO A 243 31.29 30.57 28.86
CA PRO A 243 30.38 31.65 29.23
C PRO A 243 29.05 31.59 28.45
N GLU A 244 27.94 32.02 29.06
CA GLU A 244 26.61 31.92 28.42
C GLU A 244 26.51 32.72 27.11
N ASP A 245 27.15 33.88 26.99
CA ASP A 245 27.17 34.65 25.73
C ASP A 245 27.86 33.86 24.61
N VAL A 246 28.87 33.07 24.94
CA VAL A 246 29.54 32.17 23.99
C VAL A 246 28.65 30.97 23.65
N LEU A 247 27.95 30.39 24.63
CA LEU A 247 26.99 29.31 24.36
C LEU A 247 25.86 29.77 23.44
N VAL A 248 25.33 30.98 23.65
CA VAL A 248 24.34 31.61 22.76
C VAL A 248 24.91 31.80 21.36
N ALA A 249 26.14 32.31 21.24
CA ALA A 249 26.78 32.50 19.93
C ALA A 249 27.12 31.18 19.21
N ASN A 250 27.30 30.10 19.97
CA ASN A 250 27.60 28.75 19.47
C ASN A 250 26.34 27.88 19.28
N ARG A 251 25.13 28.45 19.18
CA ARG A 251 23.91 27.69 18.86
C ARG A 251 22.99 28.39 17.88
N GLN A 252 22.29 27.60 17.08
CA GLN A 252 21.06 27.97 16.38
C GLN A 252 19.89 27.32 17.10
N ASP A 253 18.94 28.14 17.56
CA ASP A 253 17.85 27.69 18.41
C ASP A 253 16.65 27.28 17.57
N GLN A 254 16.48 25.97 17.38
CA GLN A 254 15.41 25.44 16.53
C GLN A 254 14.01 25.88 16.93
N THR A 255 13.77 26.21 18.20
CA THR A 255 12.45 26.70 18.64
C THR A 255 12.15 28.08 18.04
N LYS A 256 13.16 28.92 17.93
CA LYS A 256 13.07 30.26 17.32
C LYS A 256 13.16 30.20 15.81
N ASP A 257 14.04 29.35 15.28
CA ASP A 257 14.25 29.23 13.84
C ASP A 257 13.00 28.68 13.14
N ASN A 258 12.36 27.65 13.69
CA ASN A 258 11.12 27.10 13.11
C ASN A 258 9.92 28.06 13.23
N GLU A 259 9.88 28.93 14.25
CA GLU A 259 8.82 29.94 14.38
C GLU A 259 9.02 31.12 13.41
N SER A 260 10.27 31.56 13.24
CA SER A 260 10.64 32.70 12.39
C SER A 260 10.67 32.37 10.90
N ASN A 261 10.95 31.12 10.53
CA ASN A 261 10.95 30.65 9.14
C ASN A 261 9.66 29.87 8.87
N ARG A 262 9.00 30.18 7.76
CA ARG A 262 7.66 29.69 7.41
C ARG A 262 7.63 28.86 6.14
N PHE A 263 8.56 29.07 5.22
CA PHE A 263 8.52 28.49 3.87
C PHE A 263 9.80 27.74 3.55
N ARG A 264 9.73 26.77 2.63
CA ARG A 264 10.88 25.92 2.31
C ARG A 264 12.02 26.64 1.59
N ASP A 265 11.72 27.76 0.94
CA ASP A 265 12.68 28.68 0.33
C ASP A 265 13.31 29.67 1.32
N ASP A 266 12.87 29.69 2.59
CA ASP A 266 13.61 30.42 3.62
C ASP A 266 14.98 29.76 3.83
N ASP A 267 16.05 30.57 3.93
CA ASP A 267 17.44 30.11 4.03
C ASP A 267 17.64 28.98 5.07
N TYR A 268 16.94 29.08 6.20
CA TYR A 268 16.98 28.07 7.26
C TYR A 268 16.46 26.69 6.82
N TYR A 269 15.35 26.61 6.09
CA TYR A 269 14.82 25.33 5.60
C TYR A 269 15.55 24.87 4.34
N ALA A 270 15.80 25.78 3.40
CA ALA A 270 16.50 25.49 2.16
C ALA A 270 17.88 24.85 2.40
N SER A 271 18.61 25.29 3.44
CA SER A 271 19.90 24.72 3.83
C SER A 271 19.86 23.27 4.33
N LYS A 272 18.67 22.71 4.58
CA LYS A 272 18.46 21.36 5.13
C LYS A 272 17.96 20.35 4.10
N GLU A 273 17.71 20.81 2.88
CA GLU A 273 17.20 20.01 1.77
C GLU A 273 18.29 19.12 1.17
N TYR A 274 17.87 17.94 0.72
CA TYR A 274 18.71 16.94 0.05
C TYR A 274 17.81 16.10 -0.87
N LYS A 275 18.43 15.35 -1.80
CA LYS A 275 17.71 14.50 -2.74
C LYS A 275 17.70 13.07 -2.24
N LEU A 276 16.51 12.54 -1.98
CA LEU A 276 16.36 11.13 -1.59
C LEU A 276 16.81 10.20 -2.72
N GLU A 277 16.67 10.66 -3.96
CA GLU A 277 17.04 9.92 -5.17
C GLU A 277 18.55 9.62 -5.22
N ASP A 278 19.37 10.36 -4.47
CA ASP A 278 20.82 10.15 -4.40
C ASP A 278 21.23 8.99 -3.48
N ILE A 279 20.29 8.41 -2.74
CA ILE A 279 20.52 7.28 -1.83
C ILE A 279 20.53 5.97 -2.62
N GLU A 280 21.72 5.42 -2.87
CA GLU A 280 21.90 4.22 -3.71
C GLU A 280 22.15 2.93 -2.89
N VAL A 281 22.62 3.07 -1.64
CA VAL A 281 22.88 1.93 -0.75
C VAL A 281 21.57 1.19 -0.40
N PRO A 282 21.62 -0.11 -0.09
CA PRO A 282 20.49 -0.86 0.42
C PRO A 282 19.76 -0.15 1.59
N VAL A 283 18.44 -0.16 1.55
CA VAL A 283 17.57 0.52 2.53
C VAL A 283 16.57 -0.45 3.14
N LEU A 284 16.51 -0.51 4.48
CA LEU A 284 15.39 -1.09 5.21
C LEU A 284 14.68 0.01 6.00
N SER A 285 13.62 0.58 5.42
CA SER A 285 12.80 1.59 6.06
C SER A 285 11.75 0.94 6.94
N VAL A 286 11.70 1.32 8.22
CA VAL A 286 10.70 0.79 9.17
C VAL A 286 9.77 1.91 9.62
N ALA A 287 8.52 1.84 9.17
CA ALA A 287 7.45 2.78 9.48
C ALA A 287 6.54 2.20 10.58
N ASN A 288 6.03 3.05 11.47
CA ASN A 288 5.11 2.62 12.52
C ASN A 288 3.74 3.25 12.32
N TRP A 289 2.68 2.44 12.30
CA TRP A 289 1.30 2.90 12.15
C TRP A 289 0.86 3.86 13.26
N GLY A 290 1.46 3.77 14.43
CA GLY A 290 1.25 4.67 15.57
C GLY A 290 1.99 6.01 15.48
N GLY A 291 2.96 6.12 14.56
CA GLY A 291 3.80 7.30 14.35
C GLY A 291 3.10 8.43 13.59
N ILE A 292 1.79 8.63 13.79
CA ILE A 292 0.88 9.47 12.98
C ILE A 292 1.13 10.98 13.05
N LEU A 293 2.16 11.43 13.79
CA LEU A 293 2.45 12.85 14.06
C LEU A 293 3.93 13.23 13.84
N LEU A 294 4.77 12.29 13.45
CA LEU A 294 6.19 12.56 13.22
C LEU A 294 6.79 11.67 12.11
N HIS A 295 6.99 10.39 12.38
CA HIS A 295 7.89 9.58 11.55
C HIS A 295 7.21 8.75 10.43
N LEU A 296 5.92 8.41 10.59
CA LEU A 296 5.21 7.52 9.65
C LEU A 296 5.32 8.01 8.19
N ARG A 297 5.03 9.28 7.97
CA ARG A 297 5.16 9.89 6.64
C ARG A 297 6.59 9.84 6.13
N GLY A 298 7.56 10.18 6.97
CA GLY A 298 8.97 10.25 6.61
C GLY A 298 9.55 8.91 6.14
N ASN A 299 9.23 7.81 6.80
CA ASN A 299 9.68 6.48 6.37
C ASN A 299 9.08 6.05 5.04
N VAL A 300 7.79 6.33 4.83
CA VAL A 300 7.09 5.99 3.58
C VAL A 300 7.64 6.82 2.44
N GLN A 301 7.77 8.14 2.61
CA GLN A 301 8.32 9.02 1.58
C GLN A 301 9.81 8.77 1.33
N GLY A 302 10.58 8.43 2.38
CA GLY A 302 11.98 8.04 2.27
C GLY A 302 12.16 6.79 1.41
N TYR A 303 11.35 5.75 1.65
CA TYR A 303 11.32 4.55 0.81
C TYR A 303 10.93 4.86 -0.64
N LEU A 304 9.87 5.65 -0.85
CA LEU A 304 9.41 6.01 -2.19
C LEU A 304 10.48 6.80 -2.96
N GLY A 305 11.12 7.76 -2.30
CA GLY A 305 12.10 8.66 -2.89
C GLY A 305 13.51 8.09 -3.03
N ALA A 306 13.91 7.09 -2.24
CA ALA A 306 15.24 6.51 -2.31
C ALA A 306 15.55 5.91 -3.69
N GLY A 307 16.72 6.26 -4.26
CA GLY A 307 17.22 5.73 -5.54
C GLY A 307 17.73 4.28 -5.49
N SER A 308 17.79 3.71 -4.29
CA SER A 308 18.28 2.35 -4.03
C SER A 308 17.49 1.30 -4.80
N GLN A 309 18.23 0.36 -5.41
CA GLN A 309 17.65 -0.79 -6.12
C GLN A 309 17.23 -1.91 -5.15
N LEU A 310 17.76 -1.90 -3.92
CA LEU A 310 17.46 -2.86 -2.86
C LEU A 310 16.85 -2.11 -1.68
N LYS A 311 15.57 -1.80 -1.80
CA LYS A 311 14.82 -1.07 -0.78
C LYS A 311 13.62 -1.86 -0.28
N TYR A 312 13.44 -1.82 1.04
CA TYR A 312 12.41 -2.56 1.75
C TYR A 312 11.68 -1.61 2.70
N LEU A 313 10.37 -1.80 2.82
CA LEU A 313 9.49 -1.09 3.73
C LEU A 313 8.82 -2.09 4.66
N ARG A 314 8.88 -1.83 5.96
CA ARG A 314 8.19 -2.63 6.99
C ARG A 314 7.29 -1.71 7.77
N PHE A 315 6.02 -2.08 7.87
CA PHE A 315 5.08 -1.39 8.74
C PHE A 315 4.88 -2.20 10.03
N ILE A 316 5.17 -1.56 11.16
CA ILE A 316 5.06 -2.14 12.49
C ILE A 316 3.99 -1.42 13.32
N THR A 317 3.72 -1.96 14.50
CA THR A 317 2.96 -1.31 15.59
C THR A 317 3.81 -1.29 16.85
N GLY A 318 3.30 -0.61 17.89
CA GLY A 318 3.94 -0.50 19.19
C GLY A 318 4.42 0.91 19.48
N ARG A 319 4.95 1.11 20.69
CA ARG A 319 5.53 2.41 21.06
C ARG A 319 6.75 2.70 20.21
N HIS A 320 7.13 3.96 20.08
CA HIS A 320 8.26 4.38 19.26
C HIS A 320 9.61 3.72 19.61
N ASP A 321 9.81 3.39 20.89
CA ASP A 321 11.12 3.06 21.46
C ASP A 321 11.35 1.57 21.71
N LEU A 322 10.30 0.75 21.78
CA LEU A 322 10.42 -0.66 22.18
C LEU A 322 10.57 -1.66 21.03
N PRO A 323 9.81 -1.57 19.91
CA PRO A 323 9.87 -2.54 18.82
C PRO A 323 11.25 -2.72 18.22
N PHE A 324 12.05 -1.66 18.19
CA PHE A 324 13.44 -1.72 17.76
C PHE A 324 14.28 -2.76 18.52
N TYR A 325 13.92 -3.07 19.77
CA TYR A 325 14.63 -4.01 20.64
C TYR A 325 13.91 -5.36 20.78
N TYR A 326 12.78 -5.59 20.10
CA TYR A 326 12.12 -6.90 20.15
C TYR A 326 12.99 -7.95 19.46
N PRO A 327 13.11 -9.18 20.01
CA PRO A 327 14.00 -10.20 19.47
C PRO A 327 13.82 -10.45 17.96
N GLU A 328 12.59 -10.52 17.49
CA GLU A 328 12.24 -10.72 16.08
C GLU A 328 12.65 -9.55 15.19
N GLU A 329 12.56 -8.32 15.71
CA GLU A 329 12.91 -7.10 14.99
C GLU A 329 14.42 -6.85 14.99
N VAL A 330 15.12 -7.24 16.06
CA VAL A 330 16.59 -7.27 16.11
C VAL A 330 17.13 -8.31 15.12
N GLU A 331 16.50 -9.48 15.00
CA GLU A 331 16.91 -10.47 14.00
C GLU A 331 16.64 -9.98 12.56
N LEU A 332 15.54 -9.25 12.34
CA LEU A 332 15.29 -8.58 11.06
C LEU A 332 16.44 -7.60 10.72
N GLN A 333 16.79 -6.70 11.66
CA GLN A 333 17.89 -5.75 11.48
C GLN A 333 19.22 -6.47 11.19
N LYS A 334 19.53 -7.49 12.00
CA LYS A 334 20.78 -8.25 11.90
C LYS A 334 20.87 -9.00 10.57
N SER A 335 19.81 -9.69 10.14
CA SER A 335 19.82 -10.44 8.88
C SER A 335 20.04 -9.53 7.66
N PHE A 336 19.48 -8.31 7.68
CA PHE A 336 19.70 -7.31 6.64
C PHE A 336 21.14 -6.79 6.67
N LEU A 337 21.67 -6.45 7.85
CA LEU A 337 23.04 -5.96 7.99
C LEU A 337 24.07 -7.04 7.64
N ASP A 338 23.87 -8.29 8.08
CA ASP A 338 24.76 -9.41 7.78
C ASP A 338 24.90 -9.62 6.26
N ALA A 339 23.80 -9.51 5.51
CA ALA A 339 23.81 -9.63 4.05
C ALA A 339 24.74 -8.61 3.37
N PHE A 340 24.68 -7.33 3.78
CA PHE A 340 25.43 -6.27 3.10
C PHE A 340 26.82 -6.00 3.70
N LEU A 341 26.95 -6.12 5.02
CA LEU A 341 28.16 -5.77 5.76
C LEU A 341 29.10 -6.98 5.97
N LYS A 342 28.57 -8.21 6.03
CA LYS A 342 29.38 -9.44 6.12
C LYS A 342 29.39 -10.26 4.84
N GLY A 343 28.37 -10.09 3.97
CA GLY A 343 28.17 -10.96 2.82
C GLY A 343 27.44 -12.26 3.17
N GLU A 344 26.81 -12.31 4.34
CA GLU A 344 26.09 -13.48 4.86
C GLU A 344 24.59 -13.31 4.61
N ASP A 345 24.14 -13.60 3.38
CA ASP A 345 22.76 -13.36 2.96
C ASP A 345 21.88 -14.63 3.02
N THR A 346 21.47 -15.02 4.23
CA THR A 346 20.64 -16.21 4.46
C THR A 346 19.20 -16.03 3.98
N VAL A 347 18.67 -14.81 4.08
CA VAL A 347 17.27 -14.48 3.73
C VAL A 347 17.12 -14.18 2.23
N GLY A 348 18.14 -13.59 1.59
CA GLY A 348 18.09 -13.17 0.19
C GLY A 348 17.94 -11.66 -0.04
N TRP A 349 18.31 -10.83 0.93
CA TRP A 349 18.23 -9.36 0.85
C TRP A 349 19.03 -8.79 -0.33
N SER A 350 20.14 -9.42 -0.69
CA SER A 350 20.99 -8.98 -1.81
C SER A 350 20.50 -9.46 -3.17
N THR A 351 19.47 -10.32 -3.20
CA THR A 351 18.93 -10.91 -4.44
C THR A 351 17.62 -10.23 -4.82
N PRO A 352 17.57 -9.46 -5.93
CA PRO A 352 16.34 -8.81 -6.38
C PRO A 352 15.17 -9.80 -6.52
N GLY A 353 14.02 -9.45 -5.96
CA GLY A 353 12.79 -10.26 -6.01
C GLY A 353 12.74 -11.45 -5.06
N LYS A 354 13.81 -11.77 -4.32
CA LYS A 354 13.80 -12.88 -3.34
C LYS A 354 13.07 -12.53 -2.05
N VAL A 355 13.23 -11.29 -1.57
CA VAL A 355 12.52 -10.78 -0.39
C VAL A 355 11.45 -9.80 -0.84
N PRO A 356 10.20 -9.91 -0.34
CA PRO A 356 9.16 -8.94 -0.65
C PRO A 356 9.56 -7.52 -0.21
N PRO A 357 9.41 -6.53 -1.10
CA PRO A 357 9.83 -5.16 -0.82
C PRO A 357 8.96 -4.51 0.27
N VAL A 358 7.75 -4.99 0.53
CA VAL A 358 6.86 -4.40 1.53
C VAL A 358 6.27 -5.48 2.43
N THR A 359 6.25 -5.23 3.74
CA THR A 359 5.51 -6.05 4.73
C THR A 359 4.63 -5.14 5.56
N LEU A 360 3.36 -5.50 5.69
CA LEU A 360 2.32 -4.77 6.40
C LEU A 360 1.94 -5.52 7.67
N THR A 361 1.87 -4.84 8.81
CA THR A 361 1.09 -5.31 9.96
C THR A 361 -0.35 -4.83 9.79
N LEU A 362 -1.31 -5.74 9.70
CA LEU A 362 -2.72 -5.43 9.45
C LEU A 362 -3.45 -5.22 10.79
N ARG A 363 -3.89 -3.99 11.06
CA ARG A 363 -4.64 -3.61 12.26
C ARG A 363 -6.09 -4.10 12.19
N LYS A 364 -6.27 -5.41 12.45
CA LYS A 364 -7.55 -6.12 12.46
C LYS A 364 -8.04 -6.36 13.88
N GLY A 365 -9.31 -6.02 14.14
CA GLY A 365 -9.94 -6.13 15.44
C GLY A 365 -9.46 -5.09 16.47
N ASN A 366 -10.05 -5.14 17.67
CA ASN A 366 -9.71 -4.29 18.80
C ASN A 366 -8.86 -5.06 19.81
N VAL A 367 -7.53 -5.03 19.65
CA VAL A 367 -6.58 -5.70 20.56
C VAL A 367 -6.16 -4.80 21.74
N GLY A 368 -6.68 -3.58 21.79
CA GLY A 368 -6.24 -2.51 22.68
C GLY A 368 -5.00 -1.77 22.17
N PHE A 369 -4.42 -0.95 23.04
CA PHE A 369 -3.22 -0.17 22.77
C PHE A 369 -2.21 -0.33 23.92
N ASN A 370 -0.95 -0.07 23.63
CA ASN A 370 0.19 -0.15 24.54
C ASN A 370 0.37 -1.53 25.20
N ASP A 371 0.08 -2.60 24.44
CA ASP A 371 0.20 -4.00 24.87
C ASP A 371 0.88 -4.81 23.77
N ALA A 372 2.21 -4.93 23.87
CA ALA A 372 3.03 -5.57 22.85
C ALA A 372 2.67 -7.05 22.61
N GLU A 373 2.20 -7.77 23.63
CA GLU A 373 1.80 -9.17 23.47
C GLU A 373 0.48 -9.30 22.72
N LYS A 374 -0.49 -8.43 22.99
CA LYS A 374 -1.76 -8.44 22.24
C LYS A 374 -1.60 -7.96 20.81
N GLU A 375 -0.72 -6.99 20.56
CA GLU A 375 -0.46 -6.50 19.20
C GLU A 375 0.15 -7.56 18.27
N LYS A 376 0.78 -8.62 18.79
CA LYS A 376 1.23 -9.78 17.98
C LYS A 376 0.07 -10.50 17.29
N ALA A 377 -1.16 -10.31 17.75
CA ALA A 377 -2.34 -10.87 17.09
C ALA A 377 -2.62 -10.22 15.72
N TYR A 378 -2.05 -9.05 15.43
CA TYR A 378 -2.21 -8.42 14.12
C TYR A 378 -1.51 -9.24 13.03
N PRO A 379 -2.25 -9.70 11.99
CA PRO A 379 -1.65 -10.50 10.93
C PRO A 379 -0.68 -9.66 10.09
N LYS A 380 0.41 -10.30 9.64
CA LYS A 380 1.35 -9.70 8.69
C LYS A 380 1.00 -10.10 7.25
N ARG A 381 1.16 -9.19 6.29
CA ARG A 381 1.00 -9.46 4.85
C ARG A 381 2.14 -8.86 4.03
N GLU A 382 2.65 -9.63 3.08
CA GLU A 382 3.69 -9.20 2.15
C GLU A 382 3.10 -8.60 0.86
N GLU A 383 3.77 -7.61 0.31
CA GLU A 383 3.37 -6.90 -0.91
C GLU A 383 4.57 -6.65 -1.84
N THR A 384 4.29 -6.59 -3.14
CA THR A 384 5.31 -6.40 -4.18
C THR A 384 5.67 -4.94 -4.43
N ALA A 385 4.91 -3.99 -3.90
CA ALA A 385 5.21 -2.56 -3.98
C ALA A 385 4.37 -1.75 -2.99
N TRP A 386 4.83 -0.53 -2.70
CA TRP A 386 4.05 0.53 -2.06
C TRP A 386 4.03 1.77 -2.97
N PRO A 387 2.87 2.44 -3.19
CA PRO A 387 1.53 1.96 -2.83
C PRO A 387 1.21 0.63 -3.48
N ILE A 388 0.24 -0.10 -2.92
CA ILE A 388 -0.15 -1.41 -3.43
C ILE A 388 -0.71 -1.23 -4.86
N PRO A 389 -0.18 -1.91 -5.91
CA PRO A 389 -0.57 -1.62 -7.30
C PRO A 389 -2.05 -1.82 -7.60
N ARG A 390 -2.72 -2.68 -6.82
CA ARG A 390 -4.14 -3.03 -6.92
C ARG A 390 -5.02 -2.25 -5.94
N THR A 391 -4.56 -1.10 -5.46
CA THR A 391 -5.37 -0.20 -4.61
C THR A 391 -6.39 0.55 -5.47
N GLU A 392 -7.65 0.48 -5.08
CA GLU A 392 -8.73 1.30 -5.66
C GLU A 392 -9.08 2.42 -4.69
N TYR A 393 -8.99 3.65 -5.16
CA TYR A 393 -9.26 4.85 -4.36
C TYR A 393 -10.73 5.25 -4.52
N THR A 394 -11.54 4.99 -3.48
CA THR A 394 -12.98 5.21 -3.45
C THR A 394 -13.31 6.47 -2.67
N LYS A 395 -14.10 7.37 -3.26
CA LYS A 395 -14.60 8.56 -2.59
C LYS A 395 -15.70 8.19 -1.60
N PHE A 396 -15.52 8.58 -0.35
CA PHE A 396 -16.56 8.64 0.66
C PHE A 396 -16.95 10.11 0.81
N TYR A 397 -18.08 10.47 0.21
CA TYR A 397 -18.65 11.81 0.23
C TYR A 397 -19.18 12.16 1.61
N LEU A 398 -18.84 13.36 2.06
CA LEU A 398 -19.41 13.98 3.24
C LEU A 398 -20.80 14.51 2.86
N ALA A 399 -21.79 14.21 3.70
CA ALA A 399 -23.16 14.65 3.48
C ALA A 399 -23.55 15.81 4.42
N PRO A 400 -24.47 16.71 4.01
CA PRO A 400 -24.91 17.85 4.81
C PRO A 400 -25.55 17.49 6.16
N ASP A 401 -26.01 16.25 6.31
CA ASP A 401 -26.60 15.66 7.52
C ASP A 401 -25.55 14.97 8.41
N LEU A 402 -24.26 15.15 8.12
CA LEU A 402 -23.13 14.55 8.82
C LEU A 402 -22.95 13.04 8.55
N GLY A 403 -23.55 12.53 7.46
CA GLY A 403 -23.24 11.20 6.93
C GLY A 403 -21.92 11.14 6.14
N LEU A 404 -21.35 9.95 6.02
CA LEU A 404 -20.22 9.63 5.15
C LEU A 404 -20.63 8.46 4.22
N THR A 405 -20.70 8.68 2.92
CA THR A 405 -21.35 7.75 1.98
C THR A 405 -20.61 7.61 0.65
N THR A 406 -20.77 6.49 -0.04
CA THR A 406 -20.22 6.26 -1.39
C THR A 406 -21.18 6.68 -2.50
N ASN A 407 -22.43 7.04 -2.19
CA ASN A 407 -23.51 7.28 -3.15
C ASN A 407 -23.49 8.68 -3.83
N GLY A 408 -22.35 9.37 -3.85
CA GLY A 408 -22.24 10.73 -4.39
C GLY A 408 -22.65 11.84 -3.42
N SER A 409 -22.41 13.10 -3.81
CA SER A 409 -22.85 14.28 -3.04
C SER A 409 -24.34 14.57 -3.27
N GLY A 410 -25.08 14.85 -2.20
CA GLY A 410 -26.45 15.36 -2.31
C GLY A 410 -26.51 16.75 -2.98
N GLN A 411 -27.67 17.10 -3.55
CA GLN A 411 -27.85 18.39 -4.24
C GLN A 411 -28.19 19.56 -3.30
N ASP A 412 -28.49 19.29 -2.03
CA ASP A 412 -28.89 20.30 -1.07
C ASP A 412 -27.73 21.25 -0.75
N SER A 413 -27.97 22.55 -0.95
CA SER A 413 -27.01 23.56 -0.50
C SER A 413 -27.12 23.76 1.01
N LYS A 414 -26.01 23.57 1.72
CA LYS A 414 -25.91 23.76 3.16
C LYS A 414 -24.50 24.20 3.53
N THR A 415 -24.40 24.95 4.62
CA THR A 415 -23.12 25.26 5.25
C THR A 415 -23.09 24.64 6.64
N VAL A 416 -22.02 23.95 6.97
CA VAL A 416 -21.73 23.46 8.32
C VAL A 416 -20.56 24.26 8.88
N SER A 417 -20.77 24.92 10.02
CA SER A 417 -19.79 25.85 10.60
C SER A 417 -19.29 25.33 11.94
N TYR A 418 -18.02 25.60 12.24
CA TYR A 418 -17.41 25.34 13.54
C TYR A 418 -16.48 26.50 13.92
N LYS A 419 -16.36 26.75 15.22
CA LYS A 419 -15.53 27.86 15.73
C LYS A 419 -14.05 27.54 15.56
N ALA A 420 -13.31 28.46 14.95
CA ALA A 420 -11.87 28.33 14.75
C ALA A 420 -11.08 28.42 16.08
N LEU A 421 -9.78 28.10 16.04
CA LEU A 421 -8.86 28.16 17.18
C LEU A 421 -9.25 27.29 18.40
N GLY A 422 -9.54 26.01 18.15
CA GLY A 422 -9.70 25.01 19.20
C GLY A 422 -8.36 24.59 19.81
N SER A 423 -8.40 24.07 21.04
CA SER A 423 -7.26 23.42 21.71
C SER A 423 -7.50 21.91 21.85
N LEU A 424 -6.48 21.17 22.28
CA LEU A 424 -6.61 19.73 22.52
C LEU A 424 -7.67 19.40 23.59
N GLU A 425 -7.84 20.28 24.58
CA GLU A 425 -8.81 20.13 25.67
C GLU A 425 -10.22 20.60 25.30
N ASN A 426 -10.34 21.48 24.30
CA ASN A 426 -11.61 22.01 23.82
C ASN A 426 -11.63 22.14 22.28
N PRO A 427 -11.54 21.01 21.55
CA PRO A 427 -11.57 21.04 20.09
C PRO A 427 -12.99 21.36 19.61
N GLN A 428 -13.11 22.09 18.51
CA GLN A 428 -14.40 22.30 17.84
C GLN A 428 -14.42 21.42 16.61
N VAL A 429 -15.27 20.39 16.62
CA VAL A 429 -15.22 19.28 15.68
C VAL A 429 -16.53 19.14 14.92
N VAL A 430 -16.43 18.85 13.64
CA VAL A 430 -17.52 18.34 12.80
C VAL A 430 -17.16 16.92 12.39
N SER A 431 -18.00 15.95 12.76
CA SER A 431 -17.75 14.53 12.52
C SER A 431 -18.73 13.97 11.48
N PHE A 432 -18.20 13.36 10.43
CA PHE A 432 -18.95 12.67 9.39
C PHE A 432 -18.81 11.17 9.57
N THR A 433 -19.92 10.45 9.71
CA THR A 433 -19.89 9.03 10.12
C THR A 433 -20.45 8.13 9.01
N SER A 434 -19.74 7.04 8.72
CA SER A 434 -20.22 6.06 7.75
C SER A 434 -21.42 5.28 8.27
N ALA A 435 -22.21 4.72 7.37
CA ALA A 435 -23.03 3.57 7.73
C ALA A 435 -22.13 2.45 8.31
N PRO A 436 -22.66 1.57 9.19
CA PRO A 436 -21.97 0.33 9.53
C PRO A 436 -21.54 -0.41 8.27
N PHE A 437 -20.28 -0.84 8.20
CA PHE A 437 -19.80 -1.63 7.07
C PHE A 437 -20.53 -2.98 7.06
N GLU A 438 -21.08 -3.35 5.91
CA GLU A 438 -21.90 -4.57 5.78
C GLU A 438 -21.05 -5.86 5.81
N GLN A 439 -19.75 -5.72 5.55
CA GLN A 439 -18.75 -6.78 5.51
C GLN A 439 -17.41 -6.27 6.04
N GLU A 440 -16.51 -7.20 6.38
CA GLU A 440 -15.14 -6.88 6.72
C GLU A 440 -14.48 -6.11 5.56
N THR A 441 -13.93 -4.93 5.84
CA THR A 441 -13.35 -4.06 4.81
C THR A 441 -11.98 -3.58 5.22
N GLU A 442 -10.98 -3.91 4.41
CA GLU A 442 -9.63 -3.39 4.56
C GLU A 442 -9.47 -2.02 3.89
N ILE A 443 -8.87 -1.09 4.62
CA ILE A 443 -8.46 0.23 4.14
C ILE A 443 -6.95 0.32 4.31
N THR A 444 -6.19 0.21 3.23
CA THR A 444 -4.72 0.26 3.24
C THR A 444 -4.17 1.12 2.12
N GLY A 445 -3.46 2.19 2.47
CA GLY A 445 -2.83 3.07 1.49
C GLY A 445 -2.70 4.52 1.97
N HIS A 446 -2.42 5.41 1.02
CA HIS A 446 -2.52 6.85 1.22
C HIS A 446 -3.99 7.29 1.31
N VAL A 447 -4.24 8.44 1.95
CA VAL A 447 -5.57 9.01 2.11
C VAL A 447 -5.52 10.49 1.75
N THR A 448 -6.55 11.00 1.08
CA THR A 448 -6.68 12.42 0.76
C THR A 448 -8.13 12.85 0.93
N ALA A 449 -8.36 13.99 1.55
CA ALA A 449 -9.69 14.60 1.66
C ALA A 449 -9.79 15.85 0.79
N HIS A 450 -10.90 16.00 0.07
CA HIS A 450 -11.24 17.20 -0.65
C HIS A 450 -12.37 17.93 0.09
N LEU A 451 -12.14 19.20 0.42
CA LEU A 451 -13.08 20.03 1.18
C LEU A 451 -13.29 21.40 0.52
N ASN A 452 -14.52 21.90 0.54
CA ASN A 452 -14.90 23.24 0.10
C ASN A 452 -15.11 24.14 1.31
N VAL A 453 -14.15 25.02 1.58
CA VAL A 453 -14.07 25.75 2.85
C VAL A 453 -14.05 27.26 2.68
N SER A 454 -14.55 27.98 3.69
CA SER A 454 -14.43 29.43 3.80
C SER A 454 -14.31 29.85 5.26
N VAL A 455 -14.03 31.13 5.50
CA VAL A 455 -13.95 31.73 6.84
C VAL A 455 -14.90 32.92 6.98
N THR A 456 -15.57 33.00 8.12
CA THR A 456 -16.28 34.18 8.61
C THR A 456 -15.50 34.73 9.80
N PRO A 457 -14.64 35.75 9.63
CA PRO A 457 -13.77 36.22 10.71
C PRO A 457 -14.54 37.00 11.76
N ASP A 458 -14.06 36.98 13.01
CA ASP A 458 -14.56 37.86 14.08
C ASP A 458 -14.28 39.35 13.79
N ASN A 459 -13.22 39.63 13.01
CA ASN A 459 -12.85 40.98 12.57
C ASN A 459 -12.64 41.02 11.05
N SER A 460 -13.59 41.63 10.32
CA SER A 460 -13.62 41.68 8.86
C SER A 460 -12.59 42.61 8.21
N GLY A 461 -11.81 43.38 8.99
CA GLY A 461 -10.80 44.31 8.49
C GLY A 461 -9.39 43.74 8.31
N ASN A 462 -9.14 42.49 8.73
CA ASN A 462 -7.81 41.87 8.74
C ASN A 462 -7.62 40.84 7.62
N GLU A 463 -6.36 40.50 7.33
CA GLU A 463 -6.04 39.26 6.59
C GLU A 463 -6.61 38.05 7.34
N THR A 464 -7.14 37.07 6.60
CA THR A 464 -7.69 35.84 7.17
C THR A 464 -6.98 34.61 6.61
N ASP A 465 -7.15 33.47 7.29
CA ASP A 465 -6.68 32.15 6.85
C ASP A 465 -7.44 31.05 7.60
N ILE A 466 -7.30 29.81 7.15
CA ILE A 466 -7.96 28.63 7.70
C ILE A 466 -6.91 27.56 7.93
N ASP A 467 -6.86 27.03 9.16
CA ASP A 467 -6.12 25.81 9.45
C ASP A 467 -7.11 24.65 9.58
N LEU A 468 -6.88 23.61 8.77
CA LEU A 468 -7.66 22.38 8.75
C LEU A 468 -6.91 21.27 9.48
N PHE A 469 -7.55 20.69 10.48
CA PHE A 469 -7.10 19.50 11.19
C PHE A 469 -8.09 18.40 10.90
N VAL A 470 -7.64 17.28 10.32
CA VAL A 470 -8.52 16.16 9.99
C VAL A 470 -8.08 14.89 10.70
N THR A 471 -9.05 14.10 11.16
CA THR A 471 -8.79 12.83 11.86
C THR A 471 -9.71 11.74 11.30
N LEU A 472 -9.14 10.59 10.97
CA LEU A 472 -9.93 9.37 10.73
C LEU A 472 -9.96 8.55 12.02
N ARG A 473 -11.13 8.03 12.35
CA ARG A 473 -11.36 7.12 13.49
C ARG A 473 -12.02 5.84 13.03
N HIS A 474 -11.78 4.78 13.78
CA HIS A 474 -12.40 3.47 13.58
C HIS A 474 -13.27 3.17 14.81
N ILE A 475 -14.55 2.94 14.58
CA ILE A 475 -15.52 2.54 15.61
C ILE A 475 -15.84 1.07 15.38
N ASP A 476 -15.73 0.26 16.42
CA ASP A 476 -16.03 -1.17 16.33
C ASP A 476 -17.55 -1.43 16.29
N PRO A 477 -17.98 -2.68 16.02
CA PRO A 477 -19.41 -3.01 15.96
C PRO A 477 -20.19 -2.80 17.27
N SER A 478 -19.51 -2.66 18.42
CA SER A 478 -20.14 -2.35 19.70
C SER A 478 -20.39 -0.86 19.91
N GLY A 479 -19.83 -0.01 19.04
CA GLY A 479 -19.94 1.44 19.11
C GLY A 479 -18.79 2.13 19.83
N GLU A 480 -17.75 1.38 20.24
CA GLU A 480 -16.57 1.92 20.92
C GLU A 480 -15.48 2.28 19.91
N GLU A 481 -14.69 3.32 20.20
CA GLU A 481 -13.54 3.68 19.36
C GLU A 481 -12.40 2.67 19.55
N VAL A 482 -11.86 2.18 18.44
CA VAL A 482 -10.66 1.36 18.42
C VAL A 482 -9.45 2.28 18.44
N PHE A 483 -8.73 2.27 19.55
CA PHE A 483 -7.46 2.97 19.70
C PHE A 483 -6.28 2.09 19.30
N TYR A 484 -5.25 2.74 18.77
CA TYR A 484 -3.98 2.12 18.43
C TYR A 484 -2.86 2.68 19.33
N THR A 485 -1.74 1.97 19.40
CA THR A 485 -0.58 2.43 20.15
C THR A 485 0.08 3.60 19.45
N GLY A 486 0.08 4.77 20.08
CA GLY A 486 0.79 5.96 19.63
C GLY A 486 2.27 5.95 19.97
N THR A 487 2.95 7.03 19.58
CA THR A 487 4.41 7.21 19.76
C THR A 487 4.85 7.01 21.22
N ALA A 488 4.07 7.50 22.20
CA ALA A 488 4.41 7.38 23.62
C ALA A 488 3.72 6.19 24.33
N GLY A 489 3.05 5.31 23.59
CA GLY A 489 2.13 4.32 24.16
C GLY A 489 0.76 4.90 24.54
N ASP A 490 0.47 6.12 24.11
CA ASP A 490 -0.83 6.75 24.25
C ASP A 490 -1.86 6.15 23.27
N PRO A 491 -3.16 6.16 23.59
CA PRO A 491 -4.18 5.77 22.63
C PRO A 491 -4.26 6.83 21.53
N VAL A 492 -4.14 6.42 20.27
CA VAL A 492 -4.28 7.29 19.11
C VAL A 492 -5.41 6.83 18.17
N PRO A 493 -6.05 7.75 17.44
CA PRO A 493 -7.02 7.39 16.41
C PRO A 493 -6.31 6.75 15.20
N LEU A 494 -7.09 6.41 14.16
CA LEU A 494 -6.57 5.67 13.01
C LEU A 494 -5.42 6.39 12.30
N VAL A 495 -5.61 7.66 11.95
CA VAL A 495 -4.61 8.53 11.29
C VAL A 495 -5.09 10.00 11.26
N LYS A 496 -4.17 10.94 10.99
CA LYS A 496 -4.43 12.39 10.95
C LYS A 496 -3.86 13.06 9.68
N GLY A 497 -4.33 14.27 9.41
CA GLY A 497 -3.87 15.13 8.31
C GLY A 497 -4.06 16.62 8.63
N TRP A 498 -3.34 17.48 7.89
CA TRP A 498 -3.30 18.92 8.15
C TRP A 498 -3.18 19.72 6.86
N LEU A 499 -3.77 20.91 6.84
CA LEU A 499 -3.54 21.90 5.79
C LEU A 499 -3.81 23.33 6.29
N ARG A 500 -2.84 24.23 6.09
CA ARG A 500 -3.08 25.67 6.06
C ARG A 500 -3.60 26.05 4.68
N VAL A 501 -4.80 26.62 4.60
CA VAL A 501 -5.49 26.89 3.33
C VAL A 501 -4.74 27.93 2.49
N SER A 502 -4.00 28.87 3.08
CA SER A 502 -3.11 29.73 2.28
C SER A 502 -2.05 28.97 1.49
N ASN A 503 -1.69 27.76 1.93
CA ASN A 503 -0.71 26.88 1.28
C ASN A 503 -1.38 25.81 0.41
N ARG A 504 -2.62 26.04 -0.04
CA ARG A 504 -3.42 25.03 -0.76
C ARG A 504 -2.88 24.65 -2.15
N LYS A 505 -2.05 25.48 -2.78
CA LYS A 505 -1.53 25.28 -4.13
C LYS A 505 -0.91 23.89 -4.30
N VAL A 506 -1.51 23.09 -5.17
CA VAL A 506 -0.99 21.79 -5.60
C VAL A 506 -0.21 22.00 -6.90
N HIS A 507 0.98 21.42 -6.98
CA HIS A 507 1.81 21.43 -8.18
C HIS A 507 1.47 20.20 -9.02
N GLU A 508 0.38 20.30 -9.79
CA GLU A 508 -0.14 19.21 -10.62
C GLU A 508 0.85 18.75 -11.70
N GLU A 509 1.74 19.65 -12.13
CA GLU A 509 2.80 19.39 -13.10
C GLU A 509 3.93 18.52 -12.53
N SER A 510 4.05 18.43 -11.21
CA SER A 510 5.13 17.69 -10.56
C SER A 510 4.93 16.18 -10.71
N PRO A 511 5.97 15.41 -11.07
CA PRO A 511 5.88 13.94 -11.08
C PRO A 511 5.65 13.35 -9.67
N LYS A 512 5.90 14.13 -8.61
CA LYS A 512 5.63 13.76 -7.22
C LYS A 512 4.14 13.89 -6.86
N HIS A 513 3.36 14.64 -7.66
CA HIS A 513 1.92 14.70 -7.48
C HIS A 513 1.26 13.39 -7.91
N LYS A 514 0.31 12.93 -7.09
CA LYS A 514 -0.58 11.82 -7.37
C LYS A 514 -1.98 12.20 -6.87
N SER A 515 -3.02 11.63 -7.47
CA SER A 515 -4.41 11.86 -7.04
C SER A 515 -4.67 11.49 -5.57
N TRP A 516 -3.84 10.61 -5.01
CA TRP A 516 -3.89 10.14 -3.63
C TRP A 516 -2.79 10.75 -2.73
N LEU A 517 -1.98 11.67 -3.26
CA LEU A 517 -0.94 12.40 -2.54
C LEU A 517 -0.73 13.78 -3.18
N PRO A 518 -1.49 14.80 -2.76
CA PRO A 518 -1.33 16.15 -3.29
C PRO A 518 0.07 16.68 -2.99
N TYR A 519 0.80 17.09 -4.03
CA TYR A 519 2.18 17.55 -3.89
C TYR A 519 2.21 19.08 -3.82
N ARG A 520 2.88 19.59 -2.78
CA ARG A 520 3.03 21.03 -2.50
C ARG A 520 4.48 21.32 -2.24
N GLU A 521 5.02 22.40 -2.79
CA GLU A 521 6.42 22.79 -2.54
C GLU A 521 6.60 23.62 -1.26
N TYR A 522 5.53 24.29 -0.80
CA TYR A 522 5.50 25.19 0.35
C TYR A 522 6.51 26.34 0.23
N LEU A 523 6.62 26.92 -0.96
CA LEU A 523 7.44 28.11 -1.20
C LEU A 523 6.66 29.37 -0.83
N SER A 524 7.36 30.44 -0.48
CA SER A 524 6.74 31.75 -0.20
C SER A 524 5.91 32.26 -1.39
N THR A 525 6.33 31.94 -2.62
CA THR A 525 5.62 32.28 -3.86
C THR A 525 4.37 31.44 -4.13
N ASP A 526 4.16 30.35 -3.39
CA ASP A 526 2.98 29.48 -3.53
C ASP A 526 1.78 29.95 -2.70
N VAL A 527 2.00 30.92 -1.82
CA VAL A 527 0.96 31.41 -0.90
C VAL A 527 -0.18 32.04 -1.69
N GLN A 528 -1.37 31.50 -1.49
CA GLN A 528 -2.61 32.02 -2.05
C GLN A 528 -3.45 32.62 -0.92
N PRO A 529 -3.70 33.94 -0.91
CA PRO A 529 -4.50 34.58 0.14
C PRO A 529 -5.89 33.93 0.31
N VAL A 530 -6.39 33.95 1.53
CA VAL A 530 -7.75 33.52 1.90
C VAL A 530 -8.54 34.79 2.22
N LYS A 531 -9.70 34.95 1.59
CA LYS A 531 -10.59 36.10 1.79
C LYS A 531 -11.83 35.65 2.56
N ALA A 532 -12.34 36.54 3.41
CA ALA A 532 -13.57 36.30 4.14
C ALA A 532 -14.75 36.00 3.18
N GLY A 533 -15.48 34.91 3.45
CA GLY A 533 -16.64 34.48 2.68
C GLY A 533 -16.38 33.82 1.32
N GLU A 534 -15.15 33.85 0.78
CA GLU A 534 -14.81 33.15 -0.46
C GLU A 534 -14.63 31.65 -0.20
N VAL A 535 -15.16 30.81 -1.10
CA VAL A 535 -15.11 29.34 -0.99
C VAL A 535 -13.92 28.80 -1.77
N TYR A 536 -13.12 27.97 -1.11
CA TYR A 536 -11.93 27.34 -1.69
C TYR A 536 -12.06 25.82 -1.62
N GLY A 537 -11.97 25.15 -2.77
CA GLY A 537 -11.74 23.70 -2.84
C GLY A 537 -10.29 23.37 -2.52
N VAL A 538 -10.06 22.48 -1.56
CA VAL A 538 -8.71 22.13 -1.08
C VAL A 538 -8.54 20.63 -0.85
N ASP A 539 -7.37 20.11 -1.23
CA ASP A 539 -6.99 18.71 -0.98
C ASP A 539 -6.06 18.59 0.24
N VAL A 540 -6.54 17.99 1.32
CA VAL A 540 -5.80 17.74 2.54
C VAL A 540 -5.11 16.38 2.46
N GLU A 541 -3.78 16.36 2.58
CA GLU A 541 -3.01 15.11 2.74
C GLU A 541 -3.34 14.52 4.13
N ILE A 542 -3.75 13.26 4.15
CA ILE A 542 -3.88 12.46 5.36
C ILE A 542 -2.83 11.36 5.26
N TRP A 543 -2.08 11.16 6.34
CA TRP A 543 -0.95 10.23 6.31
C TRP A 543 -1.39 8.81 5.95
N PRO A 544 -0.48 7.98 5.40
CA PRO A 544 -0.81 6.62 5.01
C PRO A 544 -1.27 5.80 6.21
N THR A 545 -2.19 4.87 5.98
CA THR A 545 -2.79 4.07 7.06
C THR A 545 -3.11 2.65 6.61
N ASN A 546 -3.36 1.81 7.60
CA ASN A 546 -3.96 0.49 7.45
C ASN A 546 -5.01 0.27 8.54
N VAL A 547 -6.16 -0.31 8.20
CA VAL A 547 -7.12 -0.90 9.14
C VAL A 547 -7.94 -1.97 8.44
N VAL A 548 -8.35 -3.01 9.18
CA VAL A 548 -9.41 -3.93 8.78
C VAL A 548 -10.63 -3.62 9.64
N VAL A 549 -11.64 -3.00 9.03
CA VAL A 549 -12.90 -2.63 9.68
C VAL A 549 -13.80 -3.85 9.68
N ASP A 550 -14.19 -4.32 10.87
CA ASP A 550 -15.08 -5.48 10.99
C ASP A 550 -16.49 -5.15 10.48
N LYS A 551 -17.26 -6.18 10.10
CA LYS A 551 -18.69 -6.04 9.83
C LYS A 551 -19.41 -5.38 11.01
N GLY A 552 -20.17 -4.33 10.74
CA GLY A 552 -20.86 -3.51 11.74
C GLY A 552 -20.02 -2.34 12.27
N GLY A 553 -18.70 -2.34 12.04
CA GLY A 553 -17.82 -1.23 12.36
C GLY A 553 -18.07 -0.01 11.47
N LYS A 554 -17.53 1.14 11.84
CA LYS A 554 -17.70 2.41 11.12
C LYS A 554 -16.39 3.15 10.99
N ILE A 555 -16.32 4.01 9.98
CA ILE A 555 -15.31 5.04 9.86
C ILE A 555 -15.93 6.39 10.18
N VAL A 556 -15.23 7.19 10.98
CA VAL A 556 -15.59 8.59 11.25
C VAL A 556 -14.49 9.48 10.70
N PHE A 557 -14.88 10.48 9.91
CA PHE A 557 -14.00 11.52 9.40
C PHE A 557 -14.31 12.84 10.12
N GLU A 558 -13.34 13.38 10.84
CA GLU A 558 -13.47 14.62 11.59
C GLU A 558 -12.75 15.78 10.89
N VAL A 559 -13.38 16.94 10.90
CA VAL A 559 -12.76 18.24 10.60
C VAL A 559 -12.79 19.08 11.88
N SER A 560 -11.64 19.59 12.32
CA SER A 560 -11.46 20.28 13.59
C SER A 560 -10.77 21.63 13.43
N SER A 561 -10.96 22.52 14.40
CA SER A 561 -10.29 23.82 14.51
C SER A 561 -8.91 23.79 15.19
N GLY A 562 -8.49 22.62 15.64
CA GLY A 562 -7.20 22.38 16.31
C GLY A 562 -6.93 20.89 16.46
N ASP A 563 -5.81 20.56 17.10
CA ASP A 563 -5.45 19.18 17.40
C ASP A 563 -6.51 18.47 18.24
N THR A 564 -6.76 17.20 17.92
CA THR A 564 -7.73 16.34 18.62
C THR A 564 -7.01 15.23 19.38
N GLN A 565 -7.76 14.41 20.14
CA GLN A 565 -7.23 13.26 20.89
C GLN A 565 -6.24 12.42 20.05
N GLY A 566 -5.19 11.95 20.74
CA GLY A 566 -4.03 11.27 20.15
C GLY A 566 -2.90 12.20 19.70
N SER A 567 -3.03 13.52 19.86
CA SER A 567 -1.95 14.47 19.51
C SER A 567 -0.90 14.66 20.60
N GLY A 568 -1.25 14.44 21.88
CA GLY A 568 -0.32 14.50 23.01
C GLY A 568 0.56 15.76 23.03
N ILE A 569 1.88 15.57 22.96
CA ILE A 569 2.86 16.67 22.90
C ILE A 569 3.11 17.20 21.47
N PHE A 570 2.53 16.60 20.44
CA PHE A 570 2.71 16.95 19.02
C PHE A 570 1.65 17.94 18.54
N GLN A 571 1.56 19.10 19.19
CA GLN A 571 0.51 20.10 18.93
C GLN A 571 0.98 21.28 18.06
N HIS A 572 0.00 21.93 17.44
CA HIS A 572 0.07 23.08 16.54
C HIS A 572 -0.65 24.29 17.15
N CYS A 573 -0.09 24.82 18.24
CA CYS A 573 -0.76 25.81 19.08
C CYS A 573 0.07 27.08 19.30
N SER A 574 1.01 27.40 18.39
CA SER A 574 1.76 28.67 18.46
C SER A 574 0.82 29.84 18.15
N GLU A 575 0.67 30.77 19.09
CA GLU A 575 -0.10 32.01 18.91
C GLU A 575 0.58 32.98 17.92
N VAL A 576 1.88 32.80 17.67
CA VAL A 576 2.65 33.57 16.67
C VAL A 576 2.36 33.06 15.25
N ASP A 577 2.26 31.74 15.09
CA ASP A 577 1.92 31.12 13.79
C ASP A 577 0.42 31.16 13.51
N ARG A 578 -0.42 31.08 14.56
CA ARG A 578 -1.90 31.03 14.51
C ARG A 578 -2.55 32.17 15.31
N PRO A 579 -2.23 33.46 15.04
CA PRO A 579 -2.75 34.56 15.85
C PRO A 579 -4.26 34.73 15.69
N ALA A 580 -4.94 35.04 16.80
CA ALA A 580 -6.39 35.27 16.82
C ALA A 580 -6.83 36.38 15.85
N SER A 581 -6.00 37.39 15.62
CA SER A 581 -6.27 38.47 14.67
C SER A 581 -6.47 38.00 13.22
N LYS A 582 -5.98 36.81 12.86
CA LYS A 582 -6.06 36.23 11.51
C LYS A 582 -6.99 35.01 11.41
N PHE A 583 -7.07 34.21 12.47
CA PHE A 583 -7.77 32.92 12.45
C PHE A 583 -9.06 32.87 13.28
N ALA A 584 -9.37 33.86 14.13
CA ALA A 584 -10.58 33.83 14.96
C ALA A 584 -11.84 34.07 14.12
N GLY A 585 -12.91 33.32 14.42
CA GLY A 585 -14.18 33.36 13.70
C GLY A 585 -14.79 31.96 13.53
N LEU A 586 -15.56 31.79 12.46
CA LEU A 586 -16.14 30.52 12.04
C LEU A 586 -15.45 30.01 10.78
N ASN A 587 -15.02 28.75 10.82
CA ASN A 587 -14.68 27.99 9.63
C ASN A 587 -15.94 27.29 9.12
N ASN A 588 -16.12 27.27 7.81
CA ASN A 588 -17.33 26.78 7.16
C ASN A 588 -16.97 25.70 6.14
N ILE A 589 -17.72 24.59 6.11
CA ILE A 589 -17.71 23.56 5.07
C ILE A 589 -18.99 23.74 4.25
N HIS A 590 -18.84 23.87 2.94
CA HIS A 590 -19.94 24.18 2.02
C HIS A 590 -20.34 22.97 1.20
N PHE A 591 -21.64 22.72 1.14
CA PHE A 591 -22.29 21.69 0.33
C PHE A 591 -23.20 22.37 -0.70
N GLY A 592 -23.35 21.75 -1.87
CA GLY A 592 -24.28 22.19 -2.89
C GLY A 592 -23.88 21.71 -4.28
N GLN A 593 -24.68 22.10 -5.29
CA GLN A 593 -24.41 21.78 -6.69
C GLN A 593 -23.01 22.29 -7.08
N SER A 594 -22.10 21.39 -7.48
CA SER A 594 -20.66 21.60 -7.77
C SER A 594 -19.68 21.73 -6.58
N LEU A 595 -20.13 21.58 -5.33
CA LEU A 595 -19.27 21.59 -4.14
C LEU A 595 -19.24 20.21 -3.46
N GLU A 596 -18.54 19.26 -4.08
CA GLU A 596 -18.36 17.92 -3.51
C GLU A 596 -17.35 17.96 -2.37
N ASN A 597 -17.67 17.36 -1.22
CA ASN A 597 -16.71 17.12 -0.15
C ASN A 597 -16.56 15.62 0.01
N TYR A 598 -15.32 15.10 0.06
CA TYR A 598 -15.10 13.67 0.17
C TYR A 598 -13.76 13.35 0.84
N VAL A 599 -13.66 12.17 1.45
CA VAL A 599 -12.38 11.54 1.77
C VAL A 599 -12.21 10.32 0.89
N THR A 600 -11.05 10.20 0.27
CA THR A 600 -10.72 9.07 -0.59
C THR A 600 -10.09 7.99 0.27
N LEU A 601 -10.83 6.91 0.51
CA LEU A 601 -10.35 5.73 1.21
C LEU A 601 -10.01 4.66 0.17
N PRO A 602 -9.06 3.76 0.44
CA PRO A 602 -8.77 2.63 -0.44
C PRO A 602 -9.47 1.29 -0.07
N PRO A 603 -10.82 1.17 -0.04
CA PRO A 603 -11.47 -0.11 0.17
C PRO A 603 -11.42 -0.97 -1.10
N LYS A 604 -11.57 -2.29 -0.96
CA LYS A 604 -11.85 -3.18 -2.08
C LYS A 604 -13.26 -3.74 -2.00
N PRO A 605 -14.21 -3.31 -2.84
CA PRO A 605 -15.44 -4.06 -3.03
C PRO A 605 -15.34 -4.99 -4.23
N THR A 606 -15.58 -6.29 -4.03
CA THR A 606 -15.97 -7.26 -5.07
C THR A 606 -17.26 -7.94 -4.63
N LEU A 607 -17.98 -8.61 -5.54
CA LEU A 607 -19.21 -9.35 -5.17
C LEU A 607 -18.92 -10.68 -4.47
N ASN A 608 -17.68 -11.02 -4.10
CA ASN A 608 -17.37 -12.31 -3.47
C ASN A 608 -18.16 -12.51 -2.17
N ASP A 609 -18.29 -11.49 -1.34
CA ASP A 609 -19.02 -11.60 -0.07
C ASP A 609 -20.53 -11.74 -0.30
N LEU A 610 -21.08 -11.02 -1.28
CA LEU A 610 -22.46 -11.23 -1.73
C LEU A 610 -22.65 -12.66 -2.25
N ALA A 611 -21.71 -13.15 -3.07
CA ALA A 611 -21.77 -14.48 -3.65
C ALA A 611 -21.68 -15.61 -2.61
N ALA A 612 -21.04 -15.35 -1.47
CA ALA A 612 -20.92 -16.30 -0.36
C ALA A 612 -22.19 -16.43 0.50
N LEU A 613 -23.17 -15.52 0.36
CA LEU A 613 -24.41 -15.58 1.13
C LEU A 613 -25.22 -16.83 0.80
N GLU A 614 -26.06 -17.26 1.76
CA GLU A 614 -26.93 -18.41 1.56
C GLU A 614 -27.97 -18.12 0.46
N LYS A 615 -28.37 -19.14 -0.29
CA LYS A 615 -29.31 -18.99 -1.41
C LYS A 615 -30.64 -18.34 -1.02
N THR A 616 -31.08 -18.52 0.22
CA THR A 616 -32.30 -17.88 0.76
C THR A 616 -32.16 -16.36 0.84
N GLU A 617 -30.98 -15.85 1.20
CA GLU A 617 -30.68 -14.42 1.25
C GLU A 617 -30.58 -13.84 -0.16
N LEU A 618 -29.87 -14.53 -1.06
CA LEU A 618 -29.76 -14.12 -2.47
C LEU A 618 -31.12 -14.06 -3.17
N ARG A 619 -32.01 -15.03 -2.91
CA ARG A 619 -33.39 -15.02 -3.41
C ARG A 619 -34.21 -13.86 -2.85
N SER A 620 -33.99 -13.52 -1.59
CA SER A 620 -34.66 -12.38 -0.94
C SER A 620 -34.18 -11.06 -1.55
N LEU A 621 -32.87 -10.90 -1.72
CA LEU A 621 -32.29 -9.75 -2.42
C LEU A 621 -32.86 -9.60 -3.83
N ARG A 622 -32.84 -10.67 -4.63
CA ARG A 622 -33.41 -10.66 -5.99
C ARG A 622 -34.86 -10.19 -6.00
N ARG A 623 -35.71 -10.74 -5.12
CA ARG A 623 -37.13 -10.36 -5.02
C ARG A 623 -37.27 -8.87 -4.69
N ASN A 624 -36.48 -8.37 -3.75
CA ASN A 624 -36.51 -6.96 -3.35
C ASN A 624 -36.05 -6.04 -4.49
N ILE A 625 -35.01 -6.42 -5.23
CA ILE A 625 -34.56 -5.69 -6.42
C ILE A 625 -35.65 -5.67 -7.48
N GLN A 626 -36.28 -6.81 -7.79
CA GLN A 626 -37.38 -6.85 -8.75
C GLN A 626 -38.56 -5.98 -8.33
N GLN A 627 -38.91 -5.99 -7.04
CA GLN A 627 -39.98 -5.16 -6.51
C GLN A 627 -39.64 -3.66 -6.64
N ALA A 628 -38.40 -3.27 -6.30
CA ALA A 628 -37.93 -1.90 -6.43
C ALA A 628 -37.91 -1.42 -7.89
N LEU A 629 -37.45 -2.26 -8.81
CA LEU A 629 -37.41 -1.95 -10.25
C LEU A 629 -38.81 -1.93 -10.90
N SER A 630 -39.81 -2.57 -10.29
CA SER A 630 -41.20 -2.52 -10.76
C SER A 630 -41.94 -1.23 -10.34
N ASP A 631 -41.37 -0.46 -9.42
CA ASP A 631 -41.90 0.84 -9.03
C ASP A 631 -41.28 1.96 -9.87
N GLU A 632 -42.07 2.50 -10.79
CA GLU A 632 -41.65 3.53 -11.74
C GLU A 632 -41.16 4.81 -11.05
N ALA A 633 -41.71 5.14 -9.87
CA ALA A 633 -41.23 6.26 -9.07
C ALA A 633 -39.84 6.00 -8.50
N THR A 634 -39.57 4.78 -8.05
CA THR A 634 -38.24 4.35 -7.58
C THR A 634 -37.24 4.33 -8.73
N LEU A 635 -37.60 3.76 -9.89
CA LEU A 635 -36.73 3.72 -11.06
C LEU A 635 -36.40 5.11 -11.60
N SER A 636 -37.40 6.00 -11.70
CA SER A 636 -37.20 7.38 -12.16
C SER A 636 -36.33 8.19 -11.20
N LYS A 637 -36.40 7.89 -9.89
CA LYS A 637 -35.64 8.60 -8.86
C LYS A 637 -34.21 8.12 -8.70
N TYR A 638 -33.95 6.81 -8.82
CA TYR A 638 -32.66 6.19 -8.48
C TYR A 638 -31.98 5.48 -9.65
N GLY A 639 -32.67 5.30 -10.77
CA GLY A 639 -32.09 4.76 -12.00
C GLY A 639 -31.14 5.76 -12.63
N VAL A 640 -30.00 5.27 -13.11
CA VAL A 640 -29.04 6.01 -13.93
C VAL A 640 -28.88 5.31 -15.26
N SER A 641 -28.49 6.05 -16.30
CA SER A 641 -28.19 5.42 -17.58
C SER A 641 -27.00 4.49 -17.42
N ILE A 642 -27.05 3.32 -18.06
CA ILE A 642 -25.93 2.38 -18.04
C ILE A 642 -24.67 2.96 -18.71
N ASP A 643 -24.85 3.91 -19.63
CA ASP A 643 -23.74 4.60 -20.30
C ASP A 643 -23.02 5.60 -19.39
N GLU A 644 -23.62 5.92 -18.23
CA GLU A 644 -23.07 6.83 -17.23
C GLU A 644 -22.34 6.08 -16.10
N VAL A 645 -22.36 4.74 -16.10
CA VAL A 645 -21.73 3.94 -15.05
C VAL A 645 -20.46 3.25 -15.56
N LYS A 646 -19.44 3.20 -14.69
CA LYS A 646 -18.25 2.39 -14.93
C LYS A 646 -18.52 0.97 -14.43
N LEU A 647 -18.38 -0.01 -15.31
CA LEU A 647 -18.49 -1.42 -14.95
C LEU A 647 -17.15 -1.93 -14.39
N HIS A 648 -17.22 -2.87 -13.46
CA HIS A 648 -16.06 -3.47 -12.77
C HIS A 648 -16.05 -4.98 -12.96
N LEU A 649 -14.90 -5.61 -12.74
CA LEU A 649 -14.83 -7.07 -12.66
C LEU A 649 -15.69 -7.52 -11.47
N PRO A 650 -16.71 -8.37 -11.67
CA PRO A 650 -17.72 -8.61 -10.64
C PRO A 650 -17.16 -9.36 -9.43
N ILE A 651 -16.08 -10.13 -9.61
CA ILE A 651 -15.56 -11.09 -8.64
C ILE A 651 -14.04 -11.08 -8.66
N LYS A 652 -13.41 -11.26 -7.50
CA LYS A 652 -12.00 -11.64 -7.40
C LYS A 652 -11.88 -13.14 -7.70
N VAL A 653 -11.25 -13.48 -8.83
CA VAL A 653 -11.13 -14.87 -9.28
C VAL A 653 -9.94 -15.57 -8.62
N GLY A 654 -10.21 -16.65 -7.87
CA GLY A 654 -9.20 -17.45 -7.18
C GLY A 654 -8.69 -18.62 -8.01
N GLY A 655 -9.62 -19.34 -8.67
CA GLY A 655 -9.37 -20.45 -9.57
C GLY A 655 -10.16 -20.33 -10.87
N PHE A 656 -9.62 -20.93 -11.94
CA PHE A 656 -10.25 -20.98 -13.26
C PHE A 656 -10.00 -22.35 -13.89
N THR A 657 -11.08 -23.08 -14.17
CA THR A 657 -11.03 -24.31 -14.96
C THR A 657 -11.85 -24.11 -16.23
N ASP A 658 -11.23 -24.39 -17.37
CA ASP A 658 -11.89 -24.39 -18.67
C ASP A 658 -12.15 -25.83 -19.11
N PHE A 659 -13.42 -26.17 -19.33
CA PHE A 659 -13.84 -27.51 -19.74
C PHE A 659 -14.05 -27.57 -21.26
N SER A 660 -14.34 -28.74 -21.82
CA SER A 660 -14.81 -28.87 -23.19
C SER A 660 -16.10 -29.66 -23.19
N CYS A 661 -17.21 -28.94 -23.13
CA CYS A 661 -18.53 -29.51 -22.88
C CYS A 661 -19.42 -29.64 -24.12
N SER A 662 -19.08 -28.99 -25.24
CA SER A 662 -19.84 -29.12 -26.49
C SER A 662 -19.34 -30.34 -27.29
N LYS A 663 -20.26 -31.26 -27.61
CA LYS A 663 -19.97 -32.40 -28.49
C LYS A 663 -19.62 -31.93 -29.90
N GLU A 664 -20.37 -30.97 -30.43
CA GLU A 664 -20.14 -30.45 -31.79
C GLU A 664 -18.81 -29.72 -31.89
N HIS A 665 -18.44 -28.90 -30.89
CA HIS A 665 -17.11 -28.28 -30.87
C HIS A 665 -15.98 -29.33 -30.94
N LEU A 666 -16.07 -30.42 -30.19
CA LEU A 666 -15.09 -31.50 -30.23
C LEU A 666 -15.00 -32.18 -31.61
N LEU A 667 -16.14 -32.38 -32.27
CA LEU A 667 -16.20 -32.95 -33.62
C LEU A 667 -15.66 -31.99 -34.68
N ASN A 668 -16.08 -30.72 -34.65
CA ASN A 668 -15.68 -29.69 -35.60
C ASN A 668 -14.19 -29.35 -35.46
N ALA A 669 -13.69 -29.18 -34.24
CA ALA A 669 -12.28 -28.85 -33.98
C ALA A 669 -11.36 -30.01 -34.40
N SER A 670 -11.74 -31.26 -34.12
CA SER A 670 -10.96 -32.42 -34.58
C SER A 670 -10.99 -32.55 -36.11
N GLU A 671 -12.12 -32.32 -36.77
CA GLU A 671 -12.16 -32.29 -38.24
C GLU A 671 -11.26 -31.19 -38.82
N ALA A 672 -11.30 -29.98 -38.24
CA ALA A 672 -10.45 -28.87 -38.65
C ALA A 672 -8.95 -29.21 -38.54
N VAL A 673 -8.54 -29.82 -37.43
CA VAL A 673 -7.13 -30.07 -37.09
C VAL A 673 -6.60 -31.37 -37.72
N VAL A 674 -7.31 -32.49 -37.57
CA VAL A 674 -6.86 -33.82 -38.00
C VAL A 674 -7.56 -34.36 -39.25
N GLY A 675 -8.53 -33.61 -39.80
CA GLY A 675 -9.26 -33.99 -41.03
C GLY A 675 -10.32 -35.08 -40.82
N LYS A 676 -10.63 -35.42 -39.57
CA LYS A 676 -11.65 -36.42 -39.21
C LYS A 676 -12.36 -36.02 -37.92
N ALA A 677 -13.68 -35.86 -38.00
CA ALA A 677 -14.52 -35.60 -36.84
C ALA A 677 -14.47 -36.78 -35.86
N SER A 678 -14.04 -36.51 -34.63
CA SER A 678 -14.00 -37.48 -33.53
C SER A 678 -13.90 -36.79 -32.17
N MET A 679 -14.56 -37.34 -31.15
CA MET A 679 -14.36 -36.89 -29.78
C MET A 679 -13.08 -37.47 -29.18
N PRO A 680 -12.38 -36.75 -28.28
CA PRO A 680 -11.35 -37.33 -27.43
C PRO A 680 -11.90 -38.55 -26.68
N PRO A 681 -11.11 -39.63 -26.49
CA PRO A 681 -11.60 -40.89 -25.93
C PRO A 681 -12.31 -40.78 -24.58
N ALA A 682 -11.92 -39.80 -23.74
CA ALA A 682 -12.49 -39.59 -22.41
C ALA A 682 -13.76 -38.71 -22.41
N ALA A 683 -13.96 -37.87 -23.43
CA ALA A 683 -15.02 -36.86 -23.44
C ALA A 683 -16.46 -37.41 -23.33
N PRO A 684 -16.79 -38.60 -23.86
CA PRO A 684 -18.10 -39.20 -23.64
C PRO A 684 -18.39 -39.61 -22.18
N TYR A 685 -17.35 -39.82 -21.36
CA TYR A 685 -17.46 -40.37 -20.01
C TYR A 685 -17.55 -39.30 -18.91
N PHE A 686 -16.83 -38.19 -19.05
CA PHE A 686 -16.83 -37.07 -18.11
C PHE A 686 -16.42 -35.76 -18.81
N PRO A 687 -16.78 -34.57 -18.26
CA PRO A 687 -16.32 -33.31 -18.82
C PRO A 687 -14.81 -33.17 -18.62
N ILE A 688 -14.07 -33.18 -19.72
CA ILE A 688 -12.63 -32.94 -19.73
C ILE A 688 -12.36 -31.45 -19.63
N GLY A 689 -11.27 -31.05 -18.97
CA GLY A 689 -10.89 -29.66 -18.83
C GLY A 689 -9.44 -29.50 -18.39
N TYR A 690 -8.98 -28.25 -18.39
CA TYR A 690 -7.64 -27.86 -17.97
C TYR A 690 -7.71 -26.61 -17.09
N SER A 691 -6.68 -26.38 -16.28
CA SER A 691 -6.61 -25.17 -15.47
C SER A 691 -6.22 -23.98 -16.35
N GLY A 692 -7.13 -23.00 -16.46
CA GLY A 692 -6.83 -21.72 -17.08
C GLY A 692 -6.02 -20.83 -16.16
N ARG A 693 -5.76 -19.58 -16.57
CA ARG A 693 -4.99 -18.62 -15.78
C ARG A 693 -5.90 -17.56 -15.13
N PRO A 694 -6.17 -17.62 -13.81
CA PRO A 694 -7.03 -16.65 -13.14
C PRO A 694 -6.58 -15.19 -13.29
N SER A 695 -5.26 -14.95 -13.27
CA SER A 695 -4.71 -13.60 -13.31
C SER A 695 -4.78 -12.92 -14.69
N SER A 696 -5.21 -13.64 -15.74
CA SER A 696 -5.43 -13.09 -17.08
C SER A 696 -6.92 -12.92 -17.41
N ILE A 697 -7.82 -13.15 -16.46
CA ILE A 697 -9.24 -12.84 -16.61
C ILE A 697 -9.43 -11.33 -16.43
N VAL A 698 -10.01 -10.70 -17.44
CA VAL A 698 -10.23 -9.25 -17.51
C VAL A 698 -11.69 -8.93 -17.81
N LEU A 699 -12.10 -7.72 -17.44
CA LEU A 699 -13.43 -7.21 -17.73
C LEU A 699 -13.63 -7.00 -19.24
N SER A 700 -14.85 -7.25 -19.72
CA SER A 700 -15.36 -6.75 -21.00
C SER A 700 -14.91 -5.30 -21.28
N GLY A 701 -14.45 -5.04 -22.51
CA GLY A 701 -13.88 -3.76 -22.96
C GLY A 701 -12.36 -3.67 -22.78
N THR A 702 -11.72 -4.59 -22.04
CA THR A 702 -10.26 -4.59 -21.88
C THR A 702 -9.58 -4.99 -23.19
N LYS A 703 -8.55 -4.24 -23.59
CA LYS A 703 -7.74 -4.53 -24.78
C LYS A 703 -6.84 -5.74 -24.53
N ILE A 704 -6.88 -6.71 -25.44
CA ILE A 704 -6.05 -7.93 -25.40
C ILE A 704 -4.83 -7.72 -26.28
N THR A 705 -3.63 -7.88 -25.72
CA THR A 705 -2.39 -7.77 -26.50
C THR A 705 -2.14 -9.08 -27.23
N ARG A 706 -1.88 -9.04 -28.54
CA ARG A 706 -1.52 -10.23 -29.32
C ARG A 706 -0.30 -10.93 -28.69
N PRO A 707 -0.39 -12.23 -28.38
CA PRO A 707 0.70 -12.93 -27.70
C PRO A 707 1.87 -13.23 -28.65
N TYR A 708 3.06 -13.31 -28.07
CA TYR A 708 4.23 -13.93 -28.69
C TYR A 708 4.35 -15.39 -28.24
N GLY A 709 4.83 -16.25 -29.12
CA GLY A 709 5.12 -17.63 -28.75
C GLY A 709 5.82 -18.41 -29.85
N GLN A 710 6.06 -19.69 -29.57
CA GLN A 710 6.62 -20.62 -30.52
C GLN A 710 5.50 -21.35 -31.25
N TYR A 711 5.65 -21.53 -32.57
CA TYR A 711 4.69 -22.21 -33.41
C TYR A 711 5.39 -23.06 -34.47
N ARG A 712 4.67 -24.02 -35.05
CA ARG A 712 5.19 -24.79 -36.20
C ARG A 712 5.21 -23.92 -37.46
N ASP A 713 6.32 -23.95 -38.18
CA ASP A 713 6.51 -23.26 -39.45
C ASP A 713 7.15 -24.23 -40.46
N GLY A 714 6.29 -24.99 -41.15
CA GLY A 714 6.72 -26.15 -41.93
C GLY A 714 7.35 -27.23 -41.03
N GLU A 715 8.60 -27.61 -41.33
CA GLU A 715 9.38 -28.55 -40.52
C GLU A 715 10.17 -27.86 -39.38
N SER A 716 10.12 -26.52 -39.28
CA SER A 716 10.86 -25.74 -38.29
C SER A 716 9.95 -25.19 -37.18
N ILE A 717 10.54 -24.70 -36.09
CA ILE A 717 9.84 -23.97 -35.03
C ILE A 717 10.15 -22.48 -35.16
N GLY A 718 9.10 -21.69 -35.37
CA GLY A 718 9.19 -20.24 -35.48
C GLY A 718 8.98 -19.52 -34.15
N PHE A 719 9.69 -18.41 -34.00
CA PHE A 719 9.61 -17.33 -33.00
C PHE A 719 8.74 -16.13 -33.38
N GLY A 720 7.58 -15.82 -32.77
CA GLY A 720 6.96 -14.52 -33.08
C GLY A 720 5.56 -14.25 -32.53
N PRO A 721 4.94 -13.12 -32.94
CA PRO A 721 3.53 -12.84 -32.69
C PRO A 721 2.63 -13.94 -33.27
N SER A 722 1.56 -14.28 -32.56
CA SER A 722 0.58 -15.26 -33.07
C SER A 722 -0.02 -14.80 -34.40
N ARG A 723 -0.03 -15.73 -35.36
CA ARG A 723 -0.56 -15.58 -36.72
C ARG A 723 -1.99 -16.12 -36.85
N ALA A 724 -2.46 -16.87 -35.85
CA ALA A 724 -3.76 -17.53 -35.84
C ALA A 724 -4.52 -17.23 -34.53
N LEU A 725 -4.81 -15.95 -34.30
CA LEU A 725 -5.53 -15.49 -33.11
C LEU A 725 -7.05 -15.65 -33.28
N ASP A 726 -7.69 -16.22 -32.27
CA ASP A 726 -9.06 -16.69 -32.29
C ASP A 726 -9.82 -16.26 -31.02
N TYR A 727 -11.15 -16.32 -31.08
CA TYR A 727 -12.05 -16.18 -29.95
C TYR A 727 -12.70 -17.53 -29.65
N GLU A 728 -13.21 -17.70 -28.43
CA GLU A 728 -14.03 -18.85 -28.07
C GLU A 728 -15.30 -18.37 -27.37
N LEU A 729 -16.47 -18.63 -27.99
CA LEU A 729 -17.77 -18.25 -27.42
C LEU A 729 -18.12 -19.19 -26.27
N GLU A 730 -18.06 -18.69 -25.03
CA GLU A 730 -18.29 -19.50 -23.83
C GLU A 730 -19.26 -18.88 -22.83
N VAL A 731 -19.72 -19.72 -21.92
CA VAL A 731 -20.43 -19.32 -20.71
C VAL A 731 -19.70 -19.93 -19.52
N ALA A 732 -19.60 -19.20 -18.41
CA ALA A 732 -18.98 -19.71 -17.19
C ALA A 732 -19.89 -19.54 -15.99
N CYS A 733 -19.80 -20.47 -15.04
CA CYS A 733 -20.41 -20.30 -13.73
C CYS A 733 -19.40 -19.72 -12.73
N ILE A 734 -19.90 -18.85 -11.86
CA ILE A 734 -19.19 -18.31 -10.71
C ILE A 734 -19.59 -19.11 -9.48
N ILE A 735 -18.62 -19.61 -8.73
CA ILE A 735 -18.88 -20.28 -7.47
C ILE A 735 -19.22 -19.26 -6.38
N GLY A 736 -20.33 -19.48 -5.69
CA GLY A 736 -20.76 -18.72 -4.51
C GLY A 736 -20.38 -19.41 -3.21
N LYS A 737 -20.86 -20.64 -3.01
CA LYS A 737 -20.61 -21.43 -1.79
C LYS A 737 -19.33 -22.27 -1.92
N SER A 738 -18.37 -22.04 -1.04
CA SER A 738 -17.12 -22.79 -0.99
C SER A 738 -17.28 -24.21 -0.41
N THR A 739 -16.27 -25.05 -0.63
CA THR A 739 -16.09 -26.35 0.05
C THR A 739 -14.73 -26.43 0.74
N GLN A 740 -14.53 -27.42 1.61
CA GLN A 740 -13.21 -27.71 2.19
C GLN A 740 -12.41 -28.64 1.27
N LEU A 741 -11.08 -28.61 1.40
CA LEU A 741 -10.21 -29.55 0.69
C LEU A 741 -10.55 -30.99 1.12
N GLY A 742 -10.76 -31.87 0.14
CA GLY A 742 -11.20 -33.25 0.33
C GLY A 742 -12.71 -33.44 0.17
N ASP A 743 -13.50 -32.37 0.23
CA ASP A 743 -14.95 -32.43 0.01
C ASP A 743 -15.29 -32.76 -1.44
N ARG A 744 -16.49 -33.31 -1.63
CA ARG A 744 -17.07 -33.62 -2.94
C ARG A 744 -18.47 -33.03 -2.98
N VAL A 745 -18.84 -32.44 -4.12
CA VAL A 745 -20.18 -31.93 -4.36
C VAL A 745 -20.95 -32.94 -5.21
N ALA A 746 -22.09 -33.42 -4.71
CA ALA A 746 -22.97 -34.25 -5.51
C ALA A 746 -23.60 -33.41 -6.63
N VAL A 747 -23.84 -34.01 -7.80
CA VAL A 747 -24.48 -33.31 -8.94
C VAL A 747 -25.83 -32.67 -8.57
N THR A 748 -26.56 -33.25 -7.61
CA THR A 748 -27.83 -32.72 -7.11
C THR A 748 -27.70 -31.44 -6.30
N ASP A 749 -26.53 -31.22 -5.69
CA ASP A 749 -26.27 -30.10 -4.78
C ASP A 749 -25.53 -28.95 -5.49
N ALA A 750 -25.10 -29.16 -6.74
CA ALA A 750 -24.28 -28.21 -7.49
C ALA A 750 -24.91 -26.80 -7.63
N ASP A 751 -26.24 -26.71 -7.78
CA ASP A 751 -26.93 -25.40 -7.90
C ASP A 751 -26.75 -24.53 -6.64
N GLU A 752 -26.60 -25.15 -5.46
CA GLU A 752 -26.35 -24.44 -4.19
C GLU A 752 -24.94 -23.83 -4.13
N HIS A 753 -24.02 -24.33 -4.96
CA HIS A 753 -22.65 -23.82 -5.08
C HIS A 753 -22.50 -22.73 -6.13
N ILE A 754 -23.42 -22.61 -7.08
CA ILE A 754 -23.32 -21.65 -8.18
C ILE A 754 -23.99 -20.32 -7.80
N PHE A 755 -23.23 -19.24 -7.80
CA PHE A 755 -23.74 -17.88 -7.60
C PHE A 755 -24.55 -17.42 -8.82
N GLY A 756 -23.97 -17.57 -10.01
CA GLY A 756 -24.61 -17.24 -11.28
C GLY A 756 -23.70 -17.50 -12.47
N LEU A 757 -24.15 -17.10 -13.65
CA LEU A 757 -23.48 -17.31 -14.93
C LEU A 757 -23.02 -15.99 -15.55
N VAL A 758 -21.92 -16.04 -16.30
CA VAL A 758 -21.36 -14.92 -17.09
C VAL A 758 -21.04 -15.40 -18.51
N LEU A 759 -21.01 -14.48 -19.48
CA LEU A 759 -20.38 -14.75 -20.77
C LEU A 759 -18.86 -14.69 -20.60
N LEU A 760 -18.16 -15.54 -21.34
CA LEU A 760 -16.71 -15.63 -21.32
C LEU A 760 -16.17 -15.76 -22.75
N ASN A 761 -15.04 -15.12 -23.01
CA ASN A 761 -14.24 -15.29 -24.22
C ASN A 761 -12.83 -15.73 -23.83
N ASP A 762 -12.47 -16.98 -24.14
CA ASP A 762 -11.13 -17.50 -23.90
C ASP A 762 -10.26 -17.34 -25.16
N TRP A 763 -9.49 -16.26 -25.19
CA TRP A 763 -8.72 -15.88 -26.37
C TRP A 763 -7.67 -16.94 -26.68
N SER A 764 -7.62 -17.37 -27.94
CA SER A 764 -6.85 -18.55 -28.33
C SER A 764 -5.86 -18.23 -29.44
N ALA A 765 -4.57 -18.39 -29.18
CA ALA A 765 -3.53 -18.31 -30.21
C ALA A 765 -3.28 -19.71 -30.78
N ARG A 766 -4.05 -20.09 -31.81
CA ARG A 766 -4.15 -21.48 -32.31
C ARG A 766 -2.83 -22.05 -32.82
N ASP A 767 -1.97 -21.21 -33.36
CA ASP A 767 -0.65 -21.58 -33.86
C ASP A 767 0.33 -21.93 -32.72
N ILE A 768 0.30 -21.17 -31.63
CA ILE A 768 1.08 -21.43 -30.41
C ILE A 768 0.49 -22.65 -29.68
N GLN A 769 -0.82 -22.62 -29.44
CA GLN A 769 -1.58 -23.69 -28.80
C GLN A 769 -1.33 -25.03 -29.47
N GLY A 770 -1.38 -25.09 -30.80
CA GLY A 770 -1.21 -26.34 -31.56
C GLY A 770 0.13 -27.05 -31.31
N LEU A 771 1.18 -26.30 -30.96
CA LEU A 771 2.48 -26.87 -30.59
C LEU A 771 2.49 -27.42 -29.15
N GLU A 772 1.71 -26.84 -28.24
CA GLU A 772 1.66 -27.17 -26.80
C GLU A 772 0.76 -28.38 -26.48
N MET A 773 -0.26 -28.65 -27.31
CA MET A 773 -1.33 -29.60 -27.00
C MET A 773 -0.87 -31.02 -26.62
N SER A 774 0.21 -31.54 -27.22
CA SER A 774 0.63 -32.93 -26.98
C SER A 774 1.96 -32.99 -26.22
N PRO A 775 2.08 -33.73 -25.09
CA PRO A 775 1.02 -34.49 -24.40
C PRO A 775 0.31 -33.71 -23.26
N LEU A 776 0.71 -32.47 -22.97
CA LEU A 776 0.36 -31.78 -21.71
C LEU A 776 -0.85 -30.83 -21.81
N GLY A 777 -1.17 -30.32 -23.00
CA GLY A 777 -2.24 -29.32 -23.18
C GLY A 777 -1.71 -27.88 -23.27
N PRO A 778 -2.62 -26.90 -23.44
CA PRO A 778 -2.26 -25.52 -23.75
C PRO A 778 -1.67 -24.77 -22.55
N MET A 779 -0.77 -23.82 -22.81
CA MET A 779 -0.24 -22.88 -21.80
C MET A 779 -0.18 -21.45 -22.36
N ASN A 780 0.83 -21.09 -23.16
CA ASN A 780 0.98 -19.73 -23.67
C ASN A 780 -0.06 -19.40 -24.73
N GLY A 781 -0.58 -20.42 -25.42
CA GLY A 781 -1.67 -20.26 -26.38
C GLY A 781 -3.01 -19.84 -25.78
N LYS A 782 -3.15 -19.87 -24.44
CA LYS A 782 -4.42 -19.58 -23.71
C LYS A 782 -4.24 -18.61 -22.53
N SER A 783 -3.10 -18.61 -21.85
CA SER A 783 -2.89 -17.82 -20.61
C SER A 783 -2.69 -16.31 -20.79
N PHE A 784 -2.77 -15.80 -22.02
CA PHE A 784 -2.50 -14.38 -22.32
C PHE A 784 -3.72 -13.47 -22.13
N GLY A 785 -4.93 -14.01 -22.09
CA GLY A 785 -6.13 -13.22 -21.85
C GLY A 785 -7.42 -14.02 -21.93
N THR A 786 -8.33 -13.73 -21.02
CA THR A 786 -9.72 -14.24 -21.02
C THR A 786 -10.63 -13.08 -20.65
N SER A 787 -11.69 -12.80 -21.40
CA SER A 787 -12.62 -11.69 -21.11
C SER A 787 -13.93 -12.22 -20.54
N ILE A 788 -14.52 -11.55 -19.54
CA ILE A 788 -15.86 -11.89 -19.02
C ILE A 788 -16.83 -10.71 -19.07
N SER A 789 -18.13 -11.01 -19.22
CA SER A 789 -19.19 -10.01 -19.10
C SER A 789 -19.27 -9.44 -17.67
N PRO A 790 -19.65 -8.17 -17.51
CA PRO A 790 -19.81 -7.54 -16.20
C PRO A 790 -21.03 -8.07 -15.41
N TRP A 791 -21.98 -8.72 -16.09
CA TRP A 791 -23.25 -9.16 -15.51
C TRP A 791 -23.19 -10.62 -15.05
N VAL A 792 -23.52 -10.87 -13.78
CA VAL A 792 -23.70 -12.22 -13.23
C VAL A 792 -25.21 -12.54 -13.18
N VAL A 793 -25.65 -13.47 -14.02
CA VAL A 793 -27.06 -13.87 -14.11
C VAL A 793 -27.31 -15.04 -13.15
N THR A 794 -28.15 -14.84 -12.14
CA THR A 794 -28.43 -15.88 -11.14
C THR A 794 -29.21 -17.04 -11.73
N LEU A 795 -29.05 -18.26 -11.19
CA LEU A 795 -29.78 -19.44 -11.67
C LEU A 795 -31.30 -19.29 -11.54
N GLU A 796 -31.77 -18.56 -10.53
CA GLU A 796 -33.18 -18.22 -10.35
C GLU A 796 -33.76 -17.38 -11.48
N ALA A 797 -32.94 -16.55 -12.14
CA ALA A 797 -33.36 -15.83 -13.34
C ALA A 797 -33.57 -16.76 -14.54
N LEU A 798 -32.85 -17.87 -14.55
CA LEU A 798 -32.79 -18.82 -15.66
C LEU A 798 -33.77 -19.99 -15.48
N GLU A 799 -34.32 -20.20 -14.28
CA GLU A 799 -35.26 -21.28 -13.96
C GLU A 799 -36.44 -21.40 -14.94
N PRO A 800 -37.11 -20.30 -15.38
CA PRO A 800 -38.18 -20.38 -16.38
C PRO A 800 -37.72 -20.89 -17.75
N PHE A 801 -36.42 -20.81 -18.03
CA PHE A 801 -35.79 -21.19 -19.29
C PHE A 801 -35.04 -22.53 -19.18
N ALA A 802 -35.26 -23.29 -18.11
CA ALA A 802 -34.67 -24.61 -17.95
C ALA A 802 -35.10 -25.58 -19.07
N THR A 803 -34.15 -26.32 -19.61
CA THR A 803 -34.32 -27.27 -20.72
C THR A 803 -33.54 -28.56 -20.48
N GLN A 804 -33.84 -29.58 -21.28
CA GLN A 804 -33.10 -30.84 -21.27
C GLN A 804 -31.82 -30.69 -22.13
N PRO A 805 -30.64 -31.12 -21.65
CA PRO A 805 -29.46 -31.23 -22.50
C PRO A 805 -29.64 -32.40 -23.50
N PRO A 806 -28.78 -32.50 -24.54
CA PRO A 806 -28.78 -33.65 -25.44
C PRO A 806 -28.57 -34.97 -24.68
N PRO A 807 -29.15 -36.09 -25.17
CA PRO A 807 -28.95 -37.40 -24.54
C PRO A 807 -27.48 -37.82 -24.61
N LYS A 808 -27.00 -38.47 -23.56
CA LYS A 808 -25.65 -39.03 -23.50
C LYS A 808 -25.56 -40.26 -24.41
N ASP A 809 -24.47 -40.39 -25.16
CA ASP A 809 -24.25 -41.53 -26.07
C ASP A 809 -23.97 -42.83 -25.29
N ILE A 810 -23.44 -42.70 -24.07
CA ILE A 810 -23.08 -43.80 -23.19
C ILE A 810 -23.61 -43.56 -21.76
N PRO A 811 -23.86 -44.62 -20.98
CA PRO A 811 -24.26 -44.48 -19.58
C PRO A 811 -23.19 -43.74 -18.75
N THR A 812 -23.60 -42.71 -17.99
CA THR A 812 -22.72 -41.96 -17.10
C THR A 812 -22.51 -42.69 -15.77
N GLN A 813 -21.39 -42.40 -15.09
CA GLN A 813 -21.10 -42.92 -13.76
C GLN A 813 -22.01 -42.29 -12.70
N SER A 814 -22.18 -42.97 -11.57
CA SER A 814 -23.19 -42.62 -10.56
C SER A 814 -23.10 -41.20 -10.00
N TYR A 815 -21.91 -40.60 -9.93
CA TYR A 815 -21.74 -39.23 -9.44
C TYR A 815 -22.17 -38.14 -10.44
N LEU A 816 -22.31 -38.49 -11.73
CA LEU A 816 -22.83 -37.64 -12.81
C LEU A 816 -24.25 -38.05 -13.25
N LEU A 817 -24.91 -38.97 -12.52
CA LEU A 817 -26.30 -39.34 -12.79
C LEU A 817 -27.23 -38.33 -12.12
N ASP A 818 -27.57 -37.26 -12.85
CA ASP A 818 -28.57 -36.30 -12.39
C ASP A 818 -30.00 -36.86 -12.59
N LYS A 819 -30.82 -36.76 -11.54
CA LYS A 819 -32.23 -37.17 -11.56
C LYS A 819 -33.17 -36.04 -11.99
N LYS A 820 -32.66 -34.80 -12.05
CA LYS A 820 -33.40 -33.64 -12.54
C LYS A 820 -33.55 -33.76 -14.05
N GLU A 821 -34.78 -33.61 -14.54
CA GLU A 821 -35.08 -33.76 -15.97
C GLU A 821 -34.49 -32.61 -16.80
N LYS A 822 -34.62 -31.37 -16.31
CA LYS A 822 -34.13 -30.16 -16.98
C LYS A 822 -32.92 -29.59 -16.25
N THR A 823 -31.73 -29.90 -16.75
CA THR A 823 -30.43 -29.57 -16.12
C THR A 823 -29.61 -28.53 -16.90
N SER A 824 -30.10 -28.09 -18.06
CA SER A 824 -29.51 -27.00 -18.85
C SER A 824 -30.47 -25.82 -18.97
N TYR A 825 -30.05 -24.76 -19.66
CA TYR A 825 -30.83 -23.54 -19.89
C TYR A 825 -30.87 -23.18 -21.37
N SER A 826 -32.04 -22.75 -21.84
CA SER A 826 -32.21 -22.19 -23.19
C SER A 826 -31.67 -20.76 -23.21
N ILE A 827 -30.39 -20.60 -23.56
CA ILE A 827 -29.73 -19.30 -23.68
C ILE A 827 -29.21 -19.17 -25.11
N ALA A 828 -29.79 -18.26 -25.87
CA ALA A 828 -29.37 -17.91 -27.21
C ALA A 828 -28.11 -17.04 -27.13
N LEU A 829 -27.06 -17.46 -27.83
CA LEU A 829 -25.75 -16.83 -27.84
C LEU A 829 -25.41 -16.35 -29.26
N LYS A 830 -24.67 -15.25 -29.35
CA LYS A 830 -24.17 -14.72 -30.62
C LYS A 830 -22.74 -14.25 -30.45
N ALA A 831 -21.93 -14.39 -31.51
CA ALA A 831 -20.64 -13.73 -31.63
C ALA A 831 -20.56 -12.90 -32.92
N GLU A 832 -20.03 -11.69 -32.79
CA GLU A 832 -19.79 -10.76 -33.89
C GLU A 832 -18.32 -10.32 -33.90
N ILE A 833 -17.73 -10.23 -35.08
CA ILE A 833 -16.42 -9.60 -35.26
C ILE A 833 -16.62 -8.14 -35.69
N LEU A 834 -15.97 -7.24 -34.95
CA LEU A 834 -16.01 -5.79 -35.12
C LEU A 834 -14.77 -5.34 -35.90
N THR A 835 -14.98 -4.64 -37.02
CA THR A 835 -13.89 -4.12 -37.87
C THR A 835 -14.21 -2.69 -38.31
N GLY A 836 -13.46 -1.70 -37.80
CA GLY A 836 -13.82 -0.29 -37.95
C GLY A 836 -15.24 -0.04 -37.44
N ASP A 837 -16.11 0.51 -38.29
CA ASP A 837 -17.52 0.77 -37.96
C ASP A 837 -18.47 -0.40 -38.30
N GLY A 838 -17.95 -1.51 -38.84
CA GLY A 838 -18.74 -2.68 -39.27
C GLY A 838 -18.74 -3.82 -38.26
N ALA A 839 -19.87 -4.50 -38.10
CA ALA A 839 -20.01 -5.76 -37.37
C ALA A 839 -20.35 -6.91 -38.33
N THR A 840 -19.75 -8.08 -38.13
CA THR A 840 -20.02 -9.30 -38.92
C THR A 840 -20.45 -10.41 -37.98
N MET A 841 -21.69 -10.90 -38.13
CA MET A 841 -22.18 -12.06 -37.38
C MET A 841 -21.42 -13.31 -37.83
N VAL A 842 -20.78 -14.00 -36.90
CA VAL A 842 -19.96 -15.19 -37.19
C VAL A 842 -20.45 -16.45 -36.48
N CYS A 843 -21.27 -16.32 -35.44
CA CYS A 843 -21.82 -17.46 -34.72
C CYS A 843 -23.22 -17.17 -34.15
N ARG A 844 -24.12 -18.14 -34.26
CA ARG A 844 -25.36 -18.26 -33.49
C ARG A 844 -25.36 -19.61 -32.78
N ALA A 845 -25.43 -19.58 -31.44
CA ALA A 845 -25.35 -20.79 -30.64
C ALA A 845 -26.44 -20.86 -29.57
N GLN A 846 -26.63 -22.05 -28.98
CA GLN A 846 -27.50 -22.24 -27.83
C GLN A 846 -26.75 -23.01 -26.74
N LEU A 847 -26.80 -22.50 -25.51
CA LEU A 847 -26.27 -23.23 -24.35
C LEU A 847 -26.99 -24.57 -24.13
N GLY A 848 -28.25 -24.69 -24.58
CA GLY A 848 -29.01 -25.94 -24.51
C GLY A 848 -28.39 -27.09 -25.31
N TRP A 849 -27.45 -26.83 -26.22
CA TRP A 849 -26.76 -27.86 -27.01
C TRP A 849 -25.57 -28.50 -26.29
N MET A 850 -25.19 -27.97 -25.13
CA MET A 850 -24.03 -28.46 -24.39
C MET A 850 -24.25 -29.89 -23.92
N TYR A 851 -23.27 -30.76 -24.23
CA TYR A 851 -23.32 -32.16 -23.84
C TYR A 851 -23.18 -32.29 -22.33
N TRP A 852 -22.24 -31.58 -21.69
CA TRP A 852 -22.09 -31.51 -20.23
C TRP A 852 -22.65 -30.20 -19.66
N THR A 853 -23.28 -30.27 -18.48
CA THR A 853 -23.96 -29.15 -17.80
C THR A 853 -23.09 -28.54 -16.70
N PHE A 854 -23.42 -27.34 -16.21
CA PHE A 854 -22.70 -26.74 -15.07
C PHE A 854 -22.74 -27.60 -13.80
N ARG A 855 -23.81 -28.37 -13.60
CA ARG A 855 -23.91 -29.32 -12.49
C ARG A 855 -22.87 -30.44 -12.59
N ASP A 856 -22.67 -30.94 -13.81
CA ASP A 856 -21.64 -31.94 -14.10
C ASP A 856 -20.23 -31.38 -13.82
N LEU A 857 -20.01 -30.10 -14.15
CA LEU A 857 -18.71 -29.43 -14.00
C LEU A 857 -18.34 -29.29 -12.53
N VAL A 858 -19.27 -28.83 -11.70
CA VAL A 858 -19.07 -28.71 -10.24
C VAL A 858 -18.81 -30.08 -9.61
N ALA A 859 -19.58 -31.11 -9.97
CA ALA A 859 -19.37 -32.45 -9.48
C ALA A 859 -18.02 -33.03 -9.94
N GLN A 860 -17.66 -32.83 -11.21
CA GLN A 860 -16.39 -33.29 -11.77
C GLN A 860 -15.18 -32.57 -11.17
N GLN A 861 -15.26 -31.25 -10.97
CA GLN A 861 -14.19 -30.46 -10.38
C GLN A 861 -13.82 -30.97 -8.99
N THR A 862 -14.82 -31.39 -8.21
CA THR A 862 -14.64 -31.75 -6.80
C THR A 862 -14.47 -33.25 -6.54
N ILE A 863 -14.68 -34.12 -7.54
CA ILE A 863 -14.74 -35.58 -7.31
C ILE A 863 -13.44 -36.16 -6.73
N ASN A 864 -12.29 -35.56 -7.04
CA ASN A 864 -10.98 -35.96 -6.52
C ASN A 864 -10.64 -35.33 -5.15
N GLY A 865 -11.52 -34.51 -4.59
CA GLY A 865 -11.31 -33.75 -3.36
C GLY A 865 -10.77 -32.33 -3.58
N CYS A 866 -10.67 -31.84 -4.82
CA CYS A 866 -10.38 -30.42 -5.06
C CYS A 866 -11.52 -29.57 -4.51
N ASN A 867 -11.19 -28.57 -3.70
CA ASN A 867 -12.19 -27.66 -3.15
C ASN A 867 -12.62 -26.60 -4.16
N LEU A 868 -13.78 -26.01 -3.91
CA LEU A 868 -14.25 -24.80 -4.57
C LEU A 868 -14.11 -23.61 -3.63
N ASN A 869 -13.68 -22.48 -4.16
CA ASN A 869 -13.64 -21.21 -3.43
C ASN A 869 -14.66 -20.24 -4.00
N THR A 870 -15.18 -19.36 -3.15
CA THR A 870 -16.06 -18.28 -3.60
C THR A 870 -15.34 -17.40 -4.61
N GLY A 871 -15.91 -17.33 -5.81
CA GLY A 871 -15.40 -16.59 -6.95
C GLY A 871 -14.55 -17.39 -7.93
N ASP A 872 -14.39 -18.70 -7.73
CA ASP A 872 -13.84 -19.58 -8.76
C ASP A 872 -14.74 -19.59 -10.00
N VAL A 873 -14.11 -19.69 -11.18
CA VAL A 873 -14.77 -19.68 -12.49
C VAL A 873 -14.64 -21.06 -13.11
N LEU A 874 -15.77 -21.68 -13.47
CA LEU A 874 -15.80 -22.92 -14.25
C LEU A 874 -16.46 -22.63 -15.60
N ALA A 875 -15.69 -22.66 -16.68
CA ALA A 875 -16.16 -22.37 -18.03
C ALA A 875 -16.56 -23.63 -18.78
N THR A 876 -17.47 -23.47 -19.75
CA THR A 876 -18.01 -24.57 -20.54
C THR A 876 -17.07 -25.09 -21.62
N GLY A 877 -16.04 -24.33 -21.97
CA GLY A 877 -15.44 -24.40 -23.30
C GLY A 877 -16.36 -23.82 -24.36
N THR A 878 -15.84 -23.79 -25.59
CA THR A 878 -16.54 -23.24 -26.76
C THR A 878 -17.91 -23.89 -26.98
N VAL A 879 -18.93 -23.05 -27.14
CA VAL A 879 -20.31 -23.44 -27.45
C VAL A 879 -20.51 -23.43 -28.97
N SER A 880 -20.61 -24.62 -29.56
CA SER A 880 -20.84 -24.81 -31.01
C SER A 880 -22.04 -25.70 -31.30
N GLY A 881 -22.63 -25.51 -32.48
CA GLY A 881 -23.63 -26.38 -33.12
C GLY A 881 -23.09 -27.08 -34.37
N ALA A 882 -23.98 -27.69 -35.13
CA ALA A 882 -23.66 -28.50 -36.31
C ALA A 882 -23.83 -27.74 -37.64
N GLY A 883 -24.51 -26.59 -37.61
CA GLY A 883 -24.69 -25.71 -38.77
C GLY A 883 -23.45 -24.86 -39.09
N ASP A 884 -23.34 -24.43 -40.35
CA ASP A 884 -22.19 -23.64 -40.83
C ASP A 884 -22.05 -22.28 -40.12
N ASP A 885 -23.14 -21.69 -39.63
CA ASP A 885 -23.18 -20.44 -38.86
C ASP A 885 -23.27 -20.65 -37.33
N GLU A 886 -23.04 -21.88 -36.87
CA GLU A 886 -23.12 -22.29 -35.46
C GLU A 886 -21.74 -22.60 -34.84
N HIS A 887 -20.66 -22.24 -35.53
CA HIS A 887 -19.28 -22.45 -35.08
C HIS A 887 -18.86 -21.44 -34.01
N GLY A 888 -18.56 -21.90 -32.79
CA GLY A 888 -18.24 -21.05 -31.64
C GLY A 888 -16.85 -20.42 -31.66
N CYS A 889 -16.01 -20.76 -32.63
CA CYS A 889 -14.68 -20.16 -32.84
C CYS A 889 -14.28 -20.17 -34.33
N LEU A 890 -13.24 -19.38 -34.69
CA LEU A 890 -12.73 -19.30 -36.06
C LEU A 890 -12.00 -20.57 -36.48
N LEU A 891 -11.41 -21.34 -35.55
CA LEU A 891 -10.80 -22.63 -35.86
C LEU A 891 -11.77 -23.55 -36.61
N GLU A 892 -13.00 -23.66 -36.12
CA GLU A 892 -14.07 -24.46 -36.72
C GLU A 892 -14.52 -23.86 -38.05
N MET A 893 -14.90 -22.57 -38.04
CA MET A 893 -15.45 -21.86 -39.21
C MET A 893 -14.48 -21.85 -40.40
N THR A 894 -13.17 -21.74 -40.14
CA THR A 894 -12.14 -21.69 -41.19
C THR A 894 -11.52 -23.05 -41.51
N LYS A 895 -11.99 -24.13 -40.86
CA LYS A 895 -11.44 -25.49 -41.01
C LYS A 895 -9.93 -25.54 -40.76
N GLY A 896 -9.48 -24.90 -39.68
CA GLY A 896 -8.06 -24.80 -39.34
C GLY A 896 -7.30 -23.81 -40.23
N GLY A 897 -7.95 -22.72 -40.64
CA GLY A 897 -7.37 -21.68 -41.49
C GLY A 897 -7.32 -22.00 -42.98
N LYS A 898 -7.92 -23.12 -43.42
CA LYS A 898 -7.93 -23.58 -44.83
C LYS A 898 -8.96 -22.86 -45.68
N VAL A 899 -10.00 -22.29 -45.06
CA VAL A 899 -11.09 -21.58 -45.73
C VAL A 899 -11.16 -20.16 -45.15
N GLY A 900 -11.21 -19.16 -46.04
CA GLY A 900 -11.40 -17.77 -45.66
C GLY A 900 -12.87 -17.38 -45.57
N TRP A 901 -13.14 -16.25 -44.94
CA TRP A 901 -14.45 -15.61 -44.85
C TRP A 901 -14.33 -14.12 -45.11
N LYS A 902 -15.46 -13.44 -45.33
CA LYS A 902 -15.50 -12.00 -45.58
C LYS A 902 -16.22 -11.26 -44.48
N THR A 903 -15.64 -10.16 -44.03
CA THR A 903 -16.30 -9.19 -43.14
C THR A 903 -17.44 -8.48 -43.88
N SER A 904 -18.32 -7.80 -43.15
CA SER A 904 -19.42 -7.00 -43.70
C SER A 904 -18.97 -5.84 -44.59
N ASN A 905 -17.72 -5.36 -44.43
CA ASN A 905 -17.09 -4.39 -45.32
C ASN A 905 -16.31 -5.03 -46.50
N GLY A 906 -16.42 -6.35 -46.70
CA GLY A 906 -15.89 -7.08 -47.85
C GLY A 906 -14.43 -7.52 -47.75
N GLN A 907 -13.74 -7.26 -46.63
CA GLN A 907 -12.35 -7.66 -46.42
C GLN A 907 -12.23 -9.17 -46.17
N ASP A 908 -11.24 -9.80 -46.79
CA ASP A 908 -10.93 -11.21 -46.55
C ASP A 908 -10.30 -11.41 -45.16
N ARG A 909 -10.67 -12.51 -44.52
CA ARG A 909 -10.21 -12.91 -43.19
C ARG A 909 -10.04 -14.42 -43.10
N THR A 910 -9.21 -14.81 -42.14
CA THR A 910 -9.09 -16.19 -41.65
C THR A 910 -9.16 -16.14 -40.13
N TYR A 911 -8.17 -15.50 -39.50
CA TYR A 911 -8.09 -15.25 -38.06
C TYR A 911 -8.16 -13.75 -37.75
N LEU A 912 -8.22 -13.39 -36.46
CA LEU A 912 -8.32 -12.01 -36.00
C LEU A 912 -7.03 -11.22 -36.25
N LEU A 913 -7.18 -10.01 -36.78
CA LEU A 913 -6.11 -9.05 -37.00
C LEU A 913 -6.04 -8.01 -35.87
N ASP A 914 -4.94 -7.25 -35.84
CA ASP A 914 -4.81 -6.14 -34.90
C ASP A 914 -5.85 -5.06 -35.20
N GLY A 915 -6.50 -4.57 -34.15
CA GLY A 915 -7.61 -3.63 -34.24
C GLY A 915 -8.99 -4.29 -34.37
N ASP A 916 -9.06 -5.58 -34.71
CA ASP A 916 -10.34 -6.30 -34.70
C ASP A 916 -10.87 -6.43 -33.26
N GLY A 917 -12.19 -6.35 -33.11
CA GLY A 917 -12.91 -6.62 -31.86
C GLY A 917 -13.80 -7.84 -31.97
N VAL A 918 -14.15 -8.44 -30.84
CA VAL A 918 -15.16 -9.50 -30.75
C VAL A 918 -16.21 -9.08 -29.74
N ARG A 919 -17.49 -9.13 -30.12
CA ARG A 919 -18.64 -8.93 -29.23
C ARG A 919 -19.40 -10.24 -29.11
N MET A 920 -19.59 -10.69 -27.88
CA MET A 920 -20.46 -11.81 -27.54
C MET A 920 -21.68 -11.31 -26.78
N SER A 921 -22.84 -11.84 -27.10
CA SER A 921 -24.10 -11.50 -26.41
C SER A 921 -24.89 -12.77 -26.11
N GLY A 922 -25.69 -12.73 -25.03
CA GLY A 922 -26.47 -13.86 -24.55
C GLY A 922 -27.82 -13.43 -24.01
N GLN A 923 -28.88 -14.17 -24.36
CA GLN A 923 -30.24 -13.90 -23.90
C GLN A 923 -31.02 -15.20 -23.69
N ALA A 924 -31.66 -15.35 -22.53
CA ALA A 924 -32.54 -16.49 -22.24
C ALA A 924 -34.00 -16.21 -22.66
N GLY A 925 -34.45 -14.96 -22.47
CA GLY A 925 -35.77 -14.50 -22.87
C GLY A 925 -36.01 -13.05 -22.49
N ASP A 926 -37.27 -12.60 -22.53
CA ASP A 926 -37.65 -11.24 -22.16
C ASP A 926 -37.24 -10.94 -20.71
N GLY A 927 -36.44 -9.90 -20.52
CA GLY A 927 -35.96 -9.46 -19.21
C GLY A 927 -34.74 -10.22 -18.64
N VAL A 928 -34.18 -11.21 -19.35
CA VAL A 928 -32.98 -11.95 -18.90
C VAL A 928 -31.92 -12.00 -19.99
N GLY A 929 -31.04 -10.99 -19.97
CA GLY A 929 -29.88 -10.86 -20.86
C GLY A 929 -28.58 -10.78 -20.07
N PHE A 930 -27.48 -11.17 -20.71
CA PHE A 930 -26.14 -11.18 -20.12
C PHE A 930 -25.32 -9.91 -20.41
N GLY A 931 -25.89 -8.98 -21.17
CA GLY A 931 -25.14 -7.87 -21.78
C GLY A 931 -24.07 -8.38 -22.74
N ASP A 932 -23.11 -7.51 -23.05
CA ASP A 932 -22.04 -7.82 -23.99
C ASP A 932 -20.72 -8.17 -23.27
N CYS A 933 -20.07 -9.24 -23.72
CA CYS A 933 -18.64 -9.48 -23.49
C CYS A 933 -17.88 -9.03 -24.74
N VAL A 934 -17.11 -7.96 -24.62
CA VAL A 934 -16.37 -7.33 -25.73
C VAL A 934 -14.88 -7.34 -25.44
N GLY A 935 -14.05 -7.55 -26.45
CA GLY A 935 -12.62 -7.25 -26.34
C GLY A 935 -12.01 -6.95 -27.70
N PHE A 936 -10.89 -6.21 -27.68
CA PHE A 936 -10.21 -5.72 -28.87
C PHE A 936 -8.77 -6.19 -28.91
N ILE A 937 -8.31 -6.60 -30.08
CA ILE A 937 -6.94 -7.07 -30.28
C ILE A 937 -6.00 -5.88 -30.51
N GLY A 938 -4.97 -5.81 -29.68
CA GLY A 938 -3.83 -4.92 -29.84
C GLY A 938 -2.65 -5.60 -30.50
N ALA A 939 -1.84 -4.81 -31.20
CA ALA A 939 -0.56 -5.27 -31.71
C ALA A 939 0.32 -5.87 -30.61
N ALA A 940 1.07 -6.89 -30.99
CA ALA A 940 2.03 -7.52 -30.11
C ALA A 940 3.11 -6.49 -29.71
N ARG A 941 3.55 -6.53 -28.45
CA ARG A 941 4.61 -5.64 -27.97
C ARG A 941 5.96 -6.16 -28.46
N PRO A 942 6.87 -5.28 -28.92
CA PRO A 942 8.22 -5.70 -29.28
C PRO A 942 8.87 -6.44 -28.11
N PHE A 943 9.48 -7.58 -28.43
CA PHE A 943 10.31 -8.32 -27.48
C PHE A 943 11.67 -7.65 -27.30
#